data_AF-A0A925WTQ6-F1
#
_entry.id   AF-A0A925WTQ6-F1
#
_cell.length_a   1.000
_cell.length_b   1.000
_cell.length_c   1.000
_cell.angle_alpha   90.00
_cell.angle_beta   90.00
_cell.angle_gamma   90.00
#
_symmetry.space_group_name_H-M   'P 1'
#
loop_
_entity.id
_entity.type
_entity.pdbx_description
1 polymer ?
#
loop_
_entity_poly.entity_id
_entity_poly.type
_entity_poly.pdbx_seq_one_letter_code
_entity_poly.pdbx_strand_id
1 'polypeptide(L)'
;MSQIPDDPNVAPPPAPLDPWEARERERARYSRPTSAPSRKPSSVERASQGSTETSEPVSYPVIGLLASVAMLLAGDSPELPDTLRPILTVTGSAMLLLLFAFVRSYADNLWVALRRGPNPWIAAMLAWSVFAFYNSPWGAVSGTSLAASHLVRVLVGVLIYFLAAYGLRSPRELTSAVTGLIGLMTLAALFELYDMGRSGALNQFVHVHTIFGSHETIGTLLMLPLPLALAFMLSRETEEKRRLLCLAAVLILGTALLIARARSAWIGLGVSVLLLLVFTAWRRAKERGGARRGSSVLMERALPVVLLIGALGAVLAFGGAASFVKERASLVRMIQGSESRLDLWKAGARMTVDRPLTGWGLGGFLVLQGRWSHTGDDVIQALTGNGHRRNYAHSYYIQWAADTGVPGLILHVGAIAAFLISGIGTLRRLRNEALDLPPFQQALLAGCIAGVAGACVDALAAPSYSLHSPSAIFWLLIGLGVAAQRPLVPAAFKTAGGEPDAPAPVPALPPTAPLSVAASALVGAAAAALVLSVGYRQRAIGRQVPRGTFQITVERQRKAGDGGARGPLVAGERVLWRAQYRDETGQRVNTFPGTLWEFSAADTLSLEQMKRSAAFSRFGREESREYDSVLSVALPAGMTQPVIARAVFFDTYSRRYEAWSSLSIPSPSTPKRRAPKQK
;
A
#
# COMPACT_ATOMS: atom_id res chain seq x y z
N MET A 1 -15.61 82.27 45.40
CA MET A 1 -16.52 81.68 44.41
C MET A 1 -15.72 81.52 43.13
N SER A 2 -15.50 80.37 42.51
CA SER A 2 -15.85 78.96 42.75
C SER A 2 -14.93 78.14 41.83
N GLN A 3 -14.39 77.04 42.34
CA GLN A 3 -13.55 76.08 41.63
C GLN A 3 -14.27 75.43 40.43
N ILE A 4 -13.51 74.88 39.47
CA ILE A 4 -13.65 73.52 38.88
C ILE A 4 -12.48 73.29 37.88
N PRO A 5 -12.00 72.04 37.69
CA PRO A 5 -10.58 71.70 37.84
C PRO A 5 -9.85 71.15 36.60
N ASP A 6 -8.54 70.98 36.76
CA ASP A 6 -7.55 70.41 35.84
C ASP A 6 -7.89 69.00 35.31
N ASP A 7 -7.71 68.81 34.00
CA ASP A 7 -7.63 67.52 33.31
C ASP A 7 -6.18 67.30 32.83
N PRO A 8 -5.46 66.26 33.31
CA PRO A 8 -4.00 66.17 33.17
C PRO A 8 -3.48 65.47 31.91
N ASN A 9 -4.20 65.43 30.77
CA ASN A 9 -3.79 64.58 29.64
C ASN A 9 -3.72 65.24 28.24
N VAL A 10 -3.42 66.54 28.14
CA VAL A 10 -3.11 67.16 26.83
C VAL A 10 -1.82 67.97 26.92
N ALA A 11 -0.71 67.40 26.42
CA ALA A 11 0.55 68.11 26.29
C ALA A 11 0.54 69.09 25.09
N PRO A 12 1.04 70.33 25.25
CA PRO A 12 1.15 71.31 24.18
C PRO A 12 2.24 70.96 23.15
N PRO A 13 2.14 71.46 21.90
CA PRO A 13 3.11 71.17 20.84
C PRO A 13 4.51 71.70 21.17
N PRO A 14 5.59 70.99 20.77
CA PRO A 14 6.95 71.34 21.15
C PRO A 14 7.43 72.64 20.50
N ALA A 15 8.19 73.40 21.29
CA ALA A 15 8.81 74.67 20.91
C ALA A 15 9.80 74.52 19.73
N PRO A 16 9.98 75.58 18.91
CA PRO A 16 10.94 75.57 17.82
C PRO A 16 12.38 75.47 18.36
N LEU A 17 13.16 74.55 17.78
CA LEU A 17 14.53 74.24 18.20
C LEU A 17 15.50 75.42 17.99
N ASP A 18 16.45 75.53 18.92
CA ASP A 18 17.57 76.47 18.88
C ASP A 18 18.44 76.27 17.62
N PRO A 19 18.75 77.34 16.85
CA PRO A 19 19.63 77.29 15.68
C PRO A 19 21.00 76.65 15.93
N TRP A 20 21.50 76.67 17.17
CA TRP A 20 22.77 76.04 17.54
C TRP A 20 22.66 74.51 17.65
N GLU A 21 21.59 73.98 18.25
CA GLU A 21 21.35 72.53 18.35
C GLU A 21 20.98 71.89 17.00
N ALA A 22 20.30 72.65 16.13
CA ALA A 22 20.04 72.20 14.75
C ALA A 22 21.35 72.02 13.95
N ARG A 23 22.33 72.93 14.15
CA ARG A 23 23.64 72.89 13.48
C ARG A 23 24.55 71.79 14.01
N GLU A 24 24.47 71.43 15.29
CA GLU A 24 25.18 70.27 15.84
C GLU A 24 24.57 68.93 15.39
N ARG A 25 23.24 68.85 15.24
CA ARG A 25 22.56 67.66 14.67
C ARG A 25 22.80 67.49 13.17
N GLU A 26 23.02 68.58 12.42
CA GLU A 26 23.51 68.51 11.03
C GLU A 26 24.98 68.07 10.95
N ARG A 27 25.86 68.55 11.84
CA ARG A 27 27.28 68.12 11.87
C ARG A 27 27.46 66.66 12.30
N ALA A 28 26.58 66.15 13.17
CA ALA A 28 26.52 64.74 13.54
C ALA A 28 25.92 63.83 12.44
N ARG A 29 25.18 64.39 11.48
CA ARG A 29 24.69 63.66 10.29
C ARG A 29 25.71 63.56 9.16
N TYR A 30 26.67 64.48 9.07
CA TYR A 30 27.64 64.56 7.97
C TYR A 30 29.06 64.09 8.30
N SER A 31 29.29 63.54 9.49
CA SER A 31 30.57 62.96 9.89
C SER A 31 30.53 61.43 9.91
N ARG A 32 30.58 60.87 8.69
CA ARG A 32 31.32 59.66 8.24
C ARG A 32 30.52 58.48 7.66
N PRO A 33 31.03 57.85 6.58
CA PRO A 33 30.31 57.83 5.32
C PRO A 33 29.79 56.46 4.86
N THR A 34 28.75 56.61 4.04
CA THR A 34 28.02 55.74 3.12
C THR A 34 28.83 54.82 2.19
N SER A 35 28.26 53.62 1.98
CA SER A 35 28.18 52.83 0.75
C SER A 35 29.20 53.06 -0.37
N ALA A 36 29.96 52.00 -0.68
CA ALA A 36 30.54 51.74 -1.99
C ALA A 36 29.82 50.55 -2.67
N PRO A 37 29.80 50.50 -4.01
CA PRO A 37 28.69 49.94 -4.79
C PRO A 37 28.79 48.44 -5.03
N SER A 38 27.63 47.80 -5.25
CA SER A 38 27.52 46.44 -5.78
C SER A 38 28.24 46.36 -7.13
N ARG A 39 29.46 45.81 -7.13
CA ARG A 39 30.11 45.33 -8.35
C ARG A 39 29.22 44.25 -8.97
N LYS A 40 28.64 44.56 -10.14
CA LYS A 40 28.37 43.52 -11.14
C LYS A 40 29.69 42.74 -11.33
N PRO A 41 29.70 41.40 -11.32
CA PRO A 41 30.89 40.68 -11.75
C PRO A 41 31.05 40.94 -13.25
N SER A 42 32.00 41.81 -13.58
CA SER A 42 32.51 41.98 -14.94
C SER A 42 33.12 40.65 -15.37
N SER A 43 32.68 40.24 -16.55
CA SER A 43 33.29 39.25 -17.42
C SER A 43 34.83 39.27 -17.40
N VAL A 44 35.39 38.08 -17.24
CA VAL A 44 36.74 37.65 -17.64
C VAL A 44 37.88 38.12 -16.74
N GLU A 45 38.25 37.25 -15.80
CA GLU A 45 39.64 36.81 -15.69
C GLU A 45 39.65 35.30 -15.37
N ARG A 46 39.92 34.51 -16.43
CA ARG A 46 40.30 33.10 -16.33
C ARG A 46 41.68 33.05 -15.68
N ALA A 47 41.73 32.84 -14.38
CA ALA A 47 42.89 32.25 -13.74
C ALA A 47 42.50 30.82 -13.34
N SER A 48 43.08 29.88 -14.07
CA SER A 48 43.05 28.45 -13.86
C SER A 48 43.51 28.10 -12.44
N GLN A 49 42.58 28.02 -11.49
CA GLN A 49 42.72 27.15 -10.33
C GLN A 49 41.79 25.98 -10.55
N GLY A 50 42.35 24.92 -11.13
CA GLY A 50 41.76 23.59 -11.04
C GLY A 50 41.74 23.20 -9.57
N SER A 51 40.69 23.58 -8.86
CA SER A 51 40.24 22.79 -7.73
C SER A 51 39.84 21.46 -8.35
N THR A 52 40.72 20.47 -8.25
CA THR A 52 40.29 19.09 -8.20
C THR A 52 39.19 19.04 -7.13
N GLU A 53 37.92 19.08 -7.56
CA GLU A 53 36.83 18.51 -6.80
C GLU A 53 37.26 17.06 -6.55
N THR A 54 38.00 16.85 -5.47
CA THR A 54 38.19 15.54 -4.90
C THR A 54 36.77 15.12 -4.57
N SER A 55 36.23 14.24 -5.42
CA SER A 55 34.86 13.76 -5.32
C SER A 55 34.75 13.03 -3.99
N GLU A 56 34.39 13.74 -2.93
CA GLU A 56 34.21 13.09 -1.63
C GLU A 56 33.24 11.92 -1.83
N PRO A 57 33.51 10.73 -1.28
CA PRO A 57 32.70 9.56 -1.54
C PRO A 57 31.23 9.79 -1.13
N VAL A 58 30.30 9.18 -1.88
CA VAL A 58 28.87 9.20 -1.54
C VAL A 58 28.69 8.71 -0.10
N SER A 59 27.90 9.43 0.69
CA SER A 59 27.68 9.14 2.11
C SER A 59 27.20 7.69 2.33
N TYR A 60 27.70 7.01 3.36
CA TYR A 60 27.28 5.65 3.72
C TYR A 60 25.75 5.46 3.89
N PRO A 61 24.98 6.43 4.44
CA PRO A 61 23.52 6.29 4.54
C PRO A 61 22.82 6.14 3.19
N VAL A 62 23.27 6.86 2.16
CA VAL A 62 22.70 6.77 0.81
C VAL A 62 23.02 5.43 0.16
N ILE A 63 24.28 4.99 0.25
CA ILE A 63 24.70 3.70 -0.31
C ILE A 63 23.92 2.56 0.35
N GLY A 64 23.84 2.57 1.68
CA GLY A 64 23.09 1.57 2.44
C GLY A 64 21.60 1.57 2.08
N LEU A 65 20.95 2.74 2.00
CA LEU A 65 19.54 2.84 1.62
C LEU A 65 19.29 2.25 0.22
N LEU A 66 20.10 2.61 -0.77
CA LEU A 66 19.95 2.12 -2.15
C LEU A 66 20.26 0.62 -2.26
N ALA A 67 21.29 0.14 -1.56
CA ALA A 67 21.63 -1.27 -1.51
C ALA A 67 20.49 -2.09 -0.87
N SER A 68 19.85 -1.57 0.18
CA SER A 68 18.69 -2.23 0.82
C SER A 68 17.52 -2.30 -0.15
N VAL A 69 17.21 -1.22 -0.86
CA VAL A 69 16.14 -1.22 -1.88
C VAL A 69 16.46 -2.21 -3.01
N ALA A 70 17.70 -2.28 -3.47
CA ALA A 70 18.14 -3.24 -4.48
C ALA A 70 18.01 -4.70 -4.00
N MET A 71 18.38 -4.99 -2.75
CA MET A 71 18.20 -6.32 -2.16
C MET A 71 16.73 -6.70 -2.02
N LEU A 72 15.86 -5.77 -1.63
CA LEU A 72 14.41 -6.01 -1.54
C LEU A 72 13.81 -6.23 -2.94
N LEU A 73 14.24 -5.48 -3.95
CA LEU A 73 13.86 -5.71 -5.36
C LEU A 73 14.26 -7.11 -5.83
N ALA A 74 15.50 -7.52 -5.57
CA ALA A 74 15.98 -8.85 -5.91
C ALA A 74 15.19 -9.93 -5.15
N GLY A 75 14.91 -9.73 -3.86
CA GLY A 75 14.14 -10.66 -3.03
C GLY A 75 12.72 -10.95 -3.54
N ASP A 76 12.09 -9.99 -4.23
CA ASP A 76 10.76 -10.17 -4.83
C ASP A 76 10.79 -10.81 -6.23
N SER A 77 11.98 -11.00 -6.84
CA SER A 77 12.10 -11.59 -8.17
C SER A 77 11.93 -13.12 -8.13
N PRO A 78 10.89 -13.70 -8.73
CA PRO A 78 10.71 -15.16 -8.81
C PRO A 78 11.75 -15.89 -9.67
N GLU A 79 12.55 -15.18 -10.46
CA GLU A 79 13.64 -15.79 -11.25
C GLU A 79 14.81 -16.24 -10.35
N LEU A 80 14.89 -15.72 -9.12
CA LEU A 80 15.89 -16.15 -8.16
C LEU A 80 15.43 -17.41 -7.39
N PRO A 81 16.37 -18.31 -7.04
CA PRO A 81 16.10 -19.48 -6.21
C PRO A 81 15.31 -19.16 -4.94
N ASP A 82 14.36 -20.04 -4.58
CA ASP A 82 13.52 -19.92 -3.38
C ASP A 82 14.30 -19.79 -2.08
N THR A 83 15.54 -20.29 -2.05
CA THR A 83 16.46 -20.15 -0.91
C THR A 83 17.08 -18.76 -0.82
N LEU A 84 17.35 -18.09 -1.96
CA LEU A 84 18.02 -16.78 -2.01
C LEU A 84 17.05 -15.62 -1.75
N ARG A 85 15.81 -15.71 -2.26
CA ARG A 85 14.78 -14.66 -2.09
C ARG A 85 14.56 -14.21 -0.63
N PRO A 86 14.32 -15.12 0.34
CA PRO A 86 14.16 -14.72 1.74
C PRO A 86 15.47 -14.19 2.34
N ILE A 87 16.64 -14.72 1.96
CA ILE A 87 17.95 -14.23 2.43
C ILE A 87 18.15 -12.77 2.02
N LEU A 88 17.88 -12.43 0.76
CA LEU A 88 17.99 -11.06 0.24
C LEU A 88 17.01 -10.12 0.95
N THR A 89 15.77 -10.57 1.15
CA THR A 89 14.75 -9.78 1.86
C THR A 89 15.15 -9.51 3.31
N VAL A 90 15.61 -10.54 4.03
CA VAL A 90 16.07 -10.43 5.43
C VAL A 90 17.32 -9.57 5.52
N THR A 91 18.30 -9.75 4.63
CA THR A 91 19.55 -8.98 4.61
C THR A 91 19.29 -7.50 4.34
N GLY A 92 18.47 -7.20 3.32
CA GLY A 92 18.06 -5.82 3.01
C GLY A 92 17.33 -5.15 4.18
N SER A 93 16.46 -5.91 4.85
CA SER A 93 15.71 -5.45 6.04
C SER A 93 16.63 -5.22 7.25
N ALA A 94 17.55 -6.14 7.52
CA ALA A 94 18.53 -6.04 8.60
C ALA A 94 19.47 -4.85 8.39
N MET A 95 19.91 -4.63 7.14
CA MET A 95 20.72 -3.46 6.79
C MET A 95 19.97 -2.15 7.06
N LEU A 96 18.67 -2.07 6.78
CA LEU A 96 17.87 -0.88 7.13
C LEU A 96 17.76 -0.67 8.64
N LEU A 97 17.59 -1.74 9.41
CA LEU A 97 17.58 -1.66 10.88
C LEU A 97 18.92 -1.15 11.42
N LEU A 98 20.03 -1.65 10.88
CA LEU A 98 21.37 -1.19 11.24
C LEU A 98 21.55 0.28 10.85
N LEU A 99 21.25 0.66 9.60
CA LEU A 99 21.33 2.06 9.16
C LEU A 99 20.49 2.98 10.05
N PHE A 100 19.27 2.59 10.39
CA PHE A 100 18.42 3.35 11.29
C PHE A 100 19.05 3.50 12.68
N ALA A 101 19.61 2.42 13.25
CA ALA A 101 20.28 2.44 14.55
C ALA A 101 21.55 3.31 14.56
N PHE A 102 22.30 3.35 13.45
CA PHE A 102 23.54 4.12 13.31
C PHE A 102 23.33 5.59 12.96
N VAL A 103 22.13 6.00 12.51
CA VAL A 103 21.80 7.40 12.29
C VAL A 103 21.53 8.07 13.64
N ARG A 104 22.62 8.56 14.26
CA ARG A 104 22.65 9.31 15.53
C ARG A 104 21.64 10.47 15.58
N SER A 105 21.22 10.98 14.42
CA SER A 105 20.19 12.03 14.25
C SER A 105 18.84 11.75 14.90
N TYR A 106 18.49 10.48 15.13
CA TYR A 106 17.20 10.16 15.75
C TYR A 106 17.20 10.46 17.24
N ALA A 107 18.33 10.32 17.93
CA ALA A 107 18.40 10.45 19.38
C ALA A 107 18.02 11.87 19.86
N ASP A 108 18.40 12.91 19.11
CA ASP A 108 18.33 14.29 19.63
C ASP A 108 16.93 14.92 19.54
N ASN A 109 16.03 14.43 18.68
CA ASN A 109 14.70 15.04 18.47
C ASN A 109 13.60 14.10 17.91
N LEU A 110 13.74 12.76 17.98
CA LEU A 110 12.73 11.83 17.45
C LEU A 110 11.32 12.11 18.00
N TRP A 111 11.21 12.48 19.28
CA TRP A 111 9.93 12.84 19.89
C TRP A 111 9.26 14.04 19.22
N VAL A 112 10.04 15.07 18.87
CA VAL A 112 9.53 16.21 18.13
C VAL A 112 9.11 15.77 16.74
N ALA A 113 9.96 15.01 16.04
CA ALA A 113 9.65 14.51 14.70
C ALA A 113 8.34 13.71 14.68
N LEU A 114 8.14 12.77 15.61
CA LEU A 114 6.95 11.91 15.67
C LEU A 114 5.62 12.67 15.78
N ARG A 115 5.66 13.95 16.20
CA ARG A 115 4.47 14.82 16.33
C ARG A 115 4.28 15.78 15.14
N ARG A 116 5.01 15.63 14.03
CA ARG A 116 4.97 16.54 12.88
C ARG A 116 4.68 15.81 11.57
N GLY A 117 4.11 16.53 10.62
CA GLY A 117 3.78 16.05 9.28
C GLY A 117 2.99 14.71 9.28
N PRO A 118 3.35 13.75 8.41
CA PRO A 118 2.70 12.45 8.38
C PRO A 118 3.18 11.47 9.48
N ASN A 119 4.21 11.81 10.25
CA ASN A 119 4.81 10.90 11.24
C ASN A 119 3.85 10.31 12.28
N PRO A 120 2.92 11.06 12.91
CA PRO A 120 2.04 10.48 13.92
C PRO A 120 1.12 9.42 13.32
N TRP A 121 0.67 9.61 12.08
CA TRP A 121 -0.11 8.62 11.34
C TRP A 121 0.69 7.37 11.04
N ILE A 122 1.95 7.54 10.59
CA ILE A 122 2.85 6.43 10.28
C ILE A 122 3.18 5.61 11.54
N ALA A 123 3.45 6.29 12.66
CA ALA A 123 3.70 5.64 13.94
C ALA A 123 2.46 4.89 14.46
N ALA A 124 1.28 5.51 14.39
CA ALA A 124 0.03 4.85 14.77
C ALA A 124 -0.30 3.67 13.85
N MET A 125 -0.05 3.79 12.54
CA MET A 125 -0.19 2.69 11.58
C MET A 125 0.74 1.53 11.89
N LEU A 126 2.00 1.80 12.26
CA LEU A 126 2.93 0.75 12.69
C LEU A 126 2.44 0.06 13.97
N ALA A 127 2.06 0.82 14.99
CA ALA A 127 1.52 0.28 16.24
C ALA A 127 0.27 -0.57 15.99
N TRP A 128 -0.64 -0.11 15.13
CA TRP A 128 -1.82 -0.87 14.73
C TRP A 128 -1.47 -2.13 13.95
N SER A 129 -0.42 -2.09 13.12
CA SER A 129 0.06 -3.27 12.39
C SER A 129 0.64 -4.31 13.34
N VAL A 130 1.35 -3.89 14.40
CA VAL A 130 1.81 -4.79 15.47
C VAL A 130 0.62 -5.41 16.20
N PHE A 131 -0.41 -4.61 16.53
CA PHE A 131 -1.66 -5.12 17.10
C PHE A 131 -2.35 -6.14 16.16
N ALA A 132 -2.48 -5.83 14.87
CA ALA A 132 -3.07 -6.73 13.87
C ALA A 132 -2.26 -8.01 13.64
N PHE A 133 -0.93 -7.96 13.83
CA PHE A 133 -0.07 -9.14 13.84
C PHE A 133 -0.42 -10.07 15.02
N TYR A 134 -0.53 -9.54 16.24
CA TYR A 134 -0.88 -10.36 17.41
C TYR A 134 -2.32 -10.89 17.38
N ASN A 135 -3.25 -10.16 16.75
CA ASN A 135 -4.62 -10.63 16.55
C ASN A 135 -4.77 -11.65 15.41
N SER A 136 -3.68 -11.97 14.71
CA SER A 136 -3.69 -12.89 13.58
C SER A 136 -3.83 -14.34 14.06
N PRO A 137 -4.97 -15.03 13.78
CA PRO A 137 -5.22 -16.40 14.28
C PRO A 137 -4.19 -17.44 13.81
N TRP A 138 -3.49 -17.19 12.70
CA TRP A 138 -2.43 -18.05 12.16
C TRP A 138 -1.02 -17.66 12.63
N GLY A 139 -0.88 -16.60 13.43
CA GLY A 139 0.39 -16.28 14.08
C GLY A 139 0.86 -17.37 15.06
N ALA A 140 -0.09 -18.15 15.62
CA ALA A 140 0.19 -19.18 16.63
C ALA A 140 0.19 -20.63 16.09
N VAL A 141 -0.36 -20.89 14.90
CA VAL A 141 -0.64 -22.27 14.42
C VAL A 141 0.55 -22.94 13.72
N SER A 142 1.56 -22.18 13.32
CA SER A 142 2.81 -22.72 12.79
C SER A 142 3.83 -21.60 12.73
N GLY A 143 5.01 -21.76 13.35
CA GLY A 143 6.07 -20.76 13.35
C GLY A 143 6.34 -20.17 11.96
N THR A 144 5.86 -18.93 11.75
CA THR A 144 6.22 -17.92 10.72
C THR A 144 6.34 -18.36 9.25
N SER A 145 5.56 -17.75 8.34
CA SER A 145 6.20 -16.80 7.40
C SER A 145 5.32 -15.59 7.01
N LEU A 146 4.00 -15.75 6.85
CA LEU A 146 3.20 -14.74 6.13
C LEU A 146 2.87 -13.48 6.95
N ALA A 147 2.19 -13.61 8.10
CA ALA A 147 1.83 -12.45 8.93
C ALA A 147 3.08 -11.68 9.40
N ALA A 148 4.16 -12.41 9.74
CA ALA A 148 5.45 -11.83 10.09
C ALA A 148 6.08 -11.11 8.89
N SER A 149 6.06 -11.69 7.69
CA SER A 149 6.52 -11.02 6.47
C SER A 149 5.74 -9.73 6.17
N HIS A 150 4.41 -9.72 6.34
CA HIS A 150 3.62 -8.49 6.19
C HIS A 150 3.99 -7.44 7.24
N LEU A 151 4.25 -7.83 8.49
CA LEU A 151 4.73 -6.90 9.52
C LEU A 151 6.12 -6.37 9.18
N VAL A 152 7.04 -7.23 8.75
CA VAL A 152 8.40 -6.84 8.30
C VAL A 152 8.31 -5.85 7.13
N ARG A 153 7.45 -6.09 6.14
CA ARG A 153 7.22 -5.13 5.04
C ARG A 153 6.79 -3.75 5.55
N VAL A 154 5.83 -3.71 6.48
CA VAL A 154 5.38 -2.43 7.08
C VAL A 154 6.52 -1.75 7.82
N LEU A 155 7.24 -2.50 8.67
CA LEU A 155 8.38 -2.00 9.42
C LEU A 155 9.48 -1.44 8.50
N VAL A 156 9.88 -2.20 7.49
CA VAL A 156 10.86 -1.81 6.46
C VAL A 156 10.43 -0.53 5.74
N GLY A 157 9.16 -0.43 5.34
CA GLY A 157 8.59 0.78 4.76
C GLY A 157 8.73 1.99 5.69
N VAL A 158 8.39 1.83 6.97
CA VAL A 158 8.52 2.88 7.99
C VAL A 158 10.00 3.28 8.19
N LEU A 159 10.92 2.31 8.25
CA LEU A 159 12.35 2.58 8.40
C LEU A 159 12.91 3.35 7.20
N ILE A 160 12.58 2.93 5.97
CA ILE A 160 12.96 3.63 4.74
C ILE A 160 12.42 5.05 4.74
N TYR A 161 11.15 5.22 5.11
CA TYR A 161 10.52 6.53 5.22
C TYR A 161 11.31 7.44 6.16
N PHE A 162 11.60 6.99 7.39
CA PHE A 162 12.33 7.82 8.35
C PHE A 162 13.78 8.06 7.93
N LEU A 163 14.45 7.07 7.31
CA LEU A 163 15.83 7.18 6.83
C LEU A 163 15.93 8.23 5.72
N ALA A 164 14.99 8.23 4.78
CA ALA A 164 14.93 9.25 3.75
C ALA A 164 14.53 10.62 4.32
N ALA A 165 13.50 10.68 5.16
CA ALA A 165 12.95 11.92 5.70
C ALA A 165 13.92 12.67 6.63
N TYR A 166 14.68 11.95 7.45
CA TYR A 166 15.53 12.53 8.52
C TYR A 166 17.00 12.12 8.46
N GLY A 167 17.34 11.01 7.80
CA GLY A 167 18.72 10.56 7.63
C GLY A 167 19.49 11.28 6.52
N LEU A 168 18.80 11.74 5.46
CA LEU A 168 19.41 12.50 4.36
C LEU A 168 19.49 13.99 4.70
N ARG A 169 20.65 14.46 5.15
CA ARG A 169 20.84 15.79 5.76
C ARG A 169 21.28 16.86 4.77
N SER A 170 22.06 16.47 3.75
CA SER A 170 22.63 17.42 2.79
C SER A 170 21.93 17.38 1.42
N PRO A 171 21.99 18.48 0.64
CA PRO A 171 21.49 18.49 -0.74
C PRO A 171 22.14 17.42 -1.62
N ARG A 172 23.42 17.11 -1.37
CA ARG A 172 24.17 16.09 -2.10
C ARG A 172 23.62 14.69 -1.83
N GLU A 173 23.40 14.35 -0.57
CA GLU A 173 22.81 13.06 -0.17
C GLU A 173 21.43 12.86 -0.77
N LEU A 174 20.60 13.91 -0.73
CA LEU A 174 19.25 13.87 -1.30
C LEU A 174 19.31 13.70 -2.83
N THR A 175 20.24 14.39 -3.50
CA THR A 175 20.47 14.25 -4.93
C THR A 175 20.92 12.83 -5.27
N SER A 176 21.91 12.28 -4.56
CA SER A 176 22.44 10.93 -4.77
C SER A 176 21.39 9.84 -4.52
N ALA A 177 20.54 9.99 -3.49
CA ALA A 177 19.46 9.04 -3.23
C ALA A 177 18.42 9.03 -4.37
N VAL A 178 18.05 10.21 -4.87
CA VAL A 178 17.07 10.36 -5.96
C VAL A 178 17.63 9.87 -7.29
N THR A 179 18.86 10.25 -7.64
CA THR A 179 19.50 9.79 -8.88
C THR A 179 19.80 8.30 -8.83
N GLY A 180 20.22 7.79 -7.67
CA GLY A 180 20.42 6.36 -7.43
C GLY A 180 19.13 5.56 -7.58
N LEU A 181 18.01 6.05 -7.05
CA LEU A 181 16.69 5.41 -7.25
C LEU A 181 16.28 5.39 -8.72
N ILE A 182 16.37 6.52 -9.42
CA ILE A 182 16.03 6.59 -10.86
C ILE A 182 16.95 5.66 -11.66
N GLY A 183 18.25 5.66 -11.37
CA GLY A 183 19.24 4.80 -12.01
C GLY A 183 18.97 3.32 -11.78
N LEU A 184 18.75 2.91 -10.53
CA LEU A 184 18.41 1.53 -10.15
C LEU A 184 17.16 1.04 -10.89
N MET A 185 16.11 1.87 -10.95
CA MET A 185 14.88 1.49 -11.65
C MET A 185 15.01 1.52 -13.17
N THR A 186 15.87 2.38 -13.71
CA THR A 186 16.20 2.37 -15.15
C THR A 186 16.96 1.09 -15.51
N LEU A 187 17.89 0.63 -14.67
CA LEU A 187 18.57 -0.66 -14.86
C LEU A 187 17.60 -1.83 -14.78
N ALA A 188 16.70 -1.83 -13.78
CA ALA A 188 15.65 -2.85 -13.68
C ALA A 188 14.74 -2.88 -14.93
N ALA A 189 14.39 -1.71 -15.47
CA ALA A 189 13.60 -1.60 -16.70
C ALA A 189 14.35 -2.10 -17.95
N LEU A 190 15.65 -1.80 -18.07
CA LEU A 190 16.48 -2.33 -19.16
C LEU A 190 16.59 -3.85 -19.10
N PHE A 191 16.78 -4.41 -17.91
CA PHE A 191 16.84 -5.85 -17.71
C PHE A 191 15.50 -6.52 -18.04
N GLU A 192 14.37 -5.92 -17.63
CA GLU A 192 13.04 -6.41 -17.98
C GLU A 192 12.82 -6.38 -19.51
N LEU A 193 13.16 -5.28 -20.18
CA LEU A 193 13.05 -5.18 -21.64
C LEU A 193 13.90 -6.24 -22.35
N TYR A 194 15.12 -6.50 -21.84
CA TYR A 194 15.99 -7.55 -22.34
C TYR A 194 15.36 -8.94 -22.15
N ASP A 195 14.86 -9.27 -20.96
CA ASP A 195 14.27 -10.58 -20.70
C ASP A 195 12.96 -10.79 -21.48
N MET A 196 12.11 -9.77 -21.61
CA MET A 196 10.91 -9.81 -22.45
C MET A 196 11.24 -10.05 -23.93
N GLY A 197 12.33 -9.44 -24.42
CA GLY A 197 12.83 -9.66 -25.77
C GLY A 197 13.35 -11.08 -25.97
N ARG A 198 14.13 -11.59 -25.01
CA ARG A 198 14.72 -12.94 -25.07
C ARG A 198 13.70 -14.06 -24.93
N SER A 199 12.70 -13.89 -24.04
CA SER A 199 11.67 -14.89 -23.76
C SER A 199 10.57 -14.94 -24.84
N GLY A 200 10.56 -14.00 -25.78
CA GLY A 200 9.47 -13.86 -26.76
C GLY A 200 8.15 -13.40 -26.14
N ALA A 201 8.16 -12.90 -24.90
CA ALA A 201 6.97 -12.44 -24.18
C ALA A 201 6.23 -11.29 -24.90
N LEU A 202 6.93 -10.54 -25.77
CA LEU A 202 6.32 -9.53 -26.65
C LEU A 202 5.23 -10.11 -27.56
N ASN A 203 5.36 -11.38 -27.96
CA ASN A 203 4.44 -12.07 -28.88
C ASN A 203 3.31 -12.81 -28.14
N GLN A 204 3.38 -12.92 -26.80
CA GLN A 204 2.36 -13.58 -25.99
C GLN A 204 1.30 -12.55 -25.54
N PHE A 205 0.11 -12.60 -26.14
CA PHE A 205 -0.98 -11.66 -25.85
C PHE A 205 -1.64 -11.85 -24.48
N VAL A 206 -1.47 -13.01 -23.84
CA VAL A 206 -2.29 -13.42 -22.69
C VAL A 206 -1.52 -13.40 -21.36
N HIS A 207 -0.23 -13.75 -21.35
CA HIS A 207 0.59 -13.76 -20.13
C HIS A 207 2.00 -13.23 -20.43
N VAL A 208 2.25 -11.96 -20.06
CA VAL A 208 3.61 -11.43 -20.07
C VAL A 208 4.33 -12.03 -18.86
N HIS A 209 5.28 -12.93 -19.11
CA HIS A 209 6.25 -13.33 -18.11
C HIS A 209 7.14 -12.12 -17.80
N THR A 210 7.32 -11.83 -16.51
CA THR A 210 8.07 -10.66 -16.02
C THR A 210 9.03 -11.12 -14.94
N ILE A 211 10.16 -10.42 -14.77
CA ILE A 211 11.17 -10.81 -13.76
C ILE A 211 10.70 -10.59 -12.32
N PHE A 212 9.60 -9.85 -12.14
CA PHE A 212 8.89 -9.66 -10.87
C PHE A 212 7.59 -10.48 -10.80
N GLY A 213 7.40 -11.33 -11.81
CA GLY A 213 6.39 -12.36 -11.98
C GLY A 213 4.92 -11.95 -12.03
N SER A 214 4.60 -10.66 -11.95
CA SER A 214 3.30 -10.17 -12.39
C SER A 214 3.45 -8.84 -13.10
N HIS A 215 2.64 -8.67 -14.15
CA HIS A 215 2.55 -7.42 -14.89
C HIS A 215 2.18 -6.25 -13.97
N GLU A 216 1.33 -6.46 -12.97
CA GLU A 216 0.98 -5.42 -11.99
C GLU A 216 2.19 -5.01 -11.14
N THR A 217 3.02 -5.95 -10.70
CA THR A 217 4.20 -5.65 -9.87
C THR A 217 5.20 -4.79 -10.63
N ILE A 218 5.63 -5.22 -11.82
CA ILE A 218 6.58 -4.45 -12.63
C ILE A 218 5.98 -3.09 -13.04
N GLY A 219 4.69 -3.06 -13.37
CA GLY A 219 3.99 -1.81 -13.69
C GLY A 219 4.04 -0.79 -12.57
N THR A 220 3.73 -1.21 -11.34
CA THR A 220 3.85 -0.35 -10.14
C THR A 220 5.30 0.10 -9.92
N LEU A 221 6.27 -0.81 -10.00
CA LEU A 221 7.69 -0.51 -9.81
C LEU A 221 8.21 0.56 -10.79
N LEU A 222 7.83 0.48 -12.06
CA LEU A 222 8.23 1.45 -13.09
C LEU A 222 7.48 2.79 -12.95
N MET A 223 6.22 2.74 -12.54
CA MET A 223 5.39 3.94 -12.37
C MET A 223 5.86 4.82 -11.21
N LEU A 224 6.31 4.24 -10.09
CA LEU A 224 6.72 5.01 -8.90
C LEU A 224 7.85 6.05 -9.14
N PRO A 225 8.99 5.72 -9.77
CA PRO A 225 10.08 6.68 -10.02
C PRO A 225 9.83 7.61 -11.22
N LEU A 226 8.92 7.27 -12.14
CA LEU A 226 8.67 8.03 -13.37
C LEU A 226 8.30 9.51 -13.11
N PRO A 227 7.40 9.84 -12.16
CA PRO A 227 7.05 11.22 -11.81
C PRO A 227 8.23 12.03 -11.26
N LEU A 228 9.22 11.39 -10.61
CA LEU A 228 10.44 12.08 -10.19
C LEU A 228 11.25 12.52 -11.42
N ALA A 229 11.52 11.59 -12.34
CA ALA A 229 12.26 11.87 -13.56
C ALA A 229 11.56 12.95 -14.40
N LEU A 230 10.23 12.87 -14.54
CA LEU A 230 9.41 13.87 -15.21
C LEU A 230 9.48 15.24 -14.53
N ALA A 231 9.43 15.31 -13.20
CA ALA A 231 9.50 16.59 -12.48
C ALA A 231 10.84 17.30 -12.71
N PHE A 232 11.96 16.57 -12.68
CA PHE A 232 13.27 17.15 -13.01
C PHE A 232 13.40 17.50 -14.50
N MET A 233 12.81 16.72 -15.39
CA MET A 233 12.78 17.01 -16.83
C MET A 233 12.01 18.30 -17.16
N LEU A 234 10.91 18.56 -16.45
CA LEU A 234 10.03 19.73 -16.64
C LEU A 234 10.52 20.98 -15.92
N SER A 235 11.39 20.83 -14.92
CA SER A 235 12.00 21.94 -14.19
C SER A 235 13.03 22.68 -15.06
N ARG A 236 12.92 24.02 -15.11
CA ARG A 236 13.82 24.90 -15.88
C ARG A 236 15.20 25.05 -15.24
N GLU A 237 15.26 24.88 -13.92
CA GLU A 237 16.47 25.04 -13.12
C GLU A 237 17.33 23.76 -13.08
N THR A 238 16.89 22.71 -13.76
CA THR A 238 17.65 21.45 -13.86
C THR A 238 18.76 21.61 -14.90
N GLU A 239 20.00 21.30 -14.52
CA GLU A 239 21.14 21.25 -15.44
C GLU A 239 20.84 20.38 -16.68
N GLU A 240 21.30 20.81 -17.85
CA GLU A 240 21.02 20.15 -19.13
C GLU A 240 21.41 18.67 -19.16
N LYS A 241 22.61 18.31 -18.68
CA LYS A 241 23.05 16.90 -18.61
C LYS A 241 22.08 16.06 -17.79
N ARG A 242 21.70 16.55 -16.61
CA ARG A 242 20.74 15.86 -15.72
C ARG A 242 19.36 15.77 -16.34
N ARG A 243 18.94 16.81 -17.06
CA ARG A 243 17.67 16.84 -17.81
C ARG A 243 17.65 15.79 -18.93
N LEU A 244 18.74 15.64 -19.68
CA LEU A 244 18.91 14.61 -20.71
C LEU A 244 18.89 13.19 -20.11
N LEU A 245 19.59 12.97 -18.99
CA LEU A 245 19.52 11.69 -18.28
C LEU A 245 18.11 11.37 -17.78
N CYS A 246 17.38 12.37 -17.26
CA CYS A 246 15.98 12.20 -16.86
C CYS A 246 15.08 11.89 -18.06
N LEU A 247 15.31 12.53 -19.22
CA LEU A 247 14.59 12.23 -20.46
C LEU A 247 14.83 10.79 -20.90
N ALA A 248 16.08 10.34 -20.92
CA ALA A 248 16.43 8.95 -21.25
C ALA A 248 15.76 7.96 -20.29
N ALA A 249 15.80 8.23 -18.97
CA ALA A 249 15.11 7.41 -17.97
C ALA A 249 13.59 7.37 -18.20
N VAL A 250 12.95 8.51 -18.50
CA VAL A 250 11.51 8.56 -18.81
C VAL A 250 11.16 7.73 -20.03
N LEU A 251 11.97 7.79 -21.10
CA LEU A 251 11.74 7.00 -22.30
C LEU A 251 11.88 5.50 -22.03
N ILE A 252 12.91 5.09 -21.29
CA ILE A 252 13.15 3.67 -20.95
C ILE A 252 12.06 3.14 -20.03
N LEU A 253 11.83 3.81 -18.89
CA LEU A 253 10.83 3.42 -17.90
C LEU A 253 9.42 3.43 -18.50
N GLY A 254 9.08 4.46 -19.28
CA GLY A 254 7.79 4.60 -19.95
C GLY A 254 7.55 3.50 -20.98
N THR A 255 8.57 3.17 -21.79
CA THR A 255 8.48 2.08 -22.76
C THR A 255 8.29 0.73 -22.07
N ALA A 256 9.09 0.43 -21.05
CA ALA A 256 8.95 -0.79 -20.26
C ALA A 256 7.56 -0.89 -19.60
N LEU A 257 7.02 0.22 -19.09
CA LEU A 257 5.69 0.26 -18.49
C LEU A 257 4.56 0.01 -19.52
N LEU A 258 4.67 0.54 -20.73
CA LEU A 258 3.71 0.30 -21.81
C LEU A 258 3.75 -1.17 -22.27
N ILE A 259 4.93 -1.77 -22.32
CA ILE A 259 5.07 -3.19 -22.68
C ILE A 259 4.57 -4.10 -21.55
N ALA A 260 4.77 -3.71 -20.29
CA ALA A 260 4.29 -4.43 -19.12
C ALA A 260 2.77 -4.57 -19.06
N ARG A 261 1.97 -3.76 -19.77
CA ARG A 261 0.50 -3.90 -19.87
C ARG A 261 -0.25 -3.79 -18.52
N ALA A 262 0.33 -3.07 -17.55
CA ALA A 262 -0.28 -2.79 -16.26
C ALA A 262 -1.23 -1.58 -16.33
N ARG A 263 -2.51 -1.83 -16.66
CA ARG A 263 -3.53 -0.80 -16.85
C ARG A 263 -3.67 0.16 -15.65
N SER A 264 -3.63 -0.35 -14.42
CA SER A 264 -3.73 0.47 -13.21
C SER A 264 -2.56 1.45 -13.09
N ALA A 265 -1.35 1.00 -13.43
CA ALA A 265 -0.15 1.80 -13.40
C ALA A 265 -0.14 2.89 -14.50
N TRP A 266 -0.72 2.62 -15.68
CA TRP A 266 -0.90 3.66 -16.71
C TRP A 266 -1.83 4.78 -16.25
N ILE A 267 -2.94 4.41 -15.60
CA ILE A 267 -3.89 5.38 -15.05
C ILE A 267 -3.21 6.19 -13.92
N GLY A 268 -2.48 5.52 -13.03
CA GLY A 268 -1.68 6.18 -11.99
C GLY A 268 -0.63 7.15 -12.54
N LEU A 269 0.08 6.76 -13.61
CA LEU A 269 1.01 7.66 -14.30
C LEU A 269 0.28 8.84 -14.95
N GLY A 270 -0.87 8.62 -15.58
CA GLY A 270 -1.70 9.69 -16.15
C GLY A 270 -2.08 10.74 -15.12
N VAL A 271 -2.49 10.31 -13.91
CA VAL A 271 -2.76 11.22 -12.78
C VAL A 271 -1.49 11.94 -12.35
N SER A 272 -0.36 11.25 -12.27
CA SER A 272 0.93 11.87 -11.92
C SER A 272 1.34 12.96 -12.91
N VAL A 273 1.24 12.67 -14.22
CA VAL A 273 1.54 13.62 -15.30
C VAL A 273 0.61 14.82 -15.23
N LEU A 274 -0.70 14.60 -15.06
CA LEU A 274 -1.67 15.68 -14.91
C LEU A 274 -1.31 16.60 -13.75
N LEU A 275 -0.97 16.05 -12.58
CA LEU A 275 -0.56 16.84 -11.42
C LEU A 275 0.71 17.65 -11.67
N LEU A 276 1.71 17.08 -12.35
CA LEU A 276 2.94 17.80 -12.72
C LEU A 276 2.68 18.91 -13.73
N LEU A 277 1.83 18.67 -14.73
CA LEU A 277 1.43 19.68 -15.71
C LEU A 277 0.68 20.82 -15.03
N VAL A 278 -0.23 20.50 -14.12
CA VAL A 278 -0.95 21.50 -13.34
C VAL A 278 0.00 22.28 -12.44
N PHE A 279 0.92 21.62 -11.73
CA PHE A 279 1.92 22.27 -10.89
C PHE A 279 2.82 23.22 -11.70
N THR A 280 3.31 22.76 -12.85
CA THR A 280 4.18 23.57 -13.73
C THR A 280 3.42 24.76 -14.33
N ALA A 281 2.17 24.59 -14.74
CA ALA A 281 1.31 25.69 -15.19
C ALA A 281 1.00 26.68 -14.05
N TRP A 282 0.69 26.17 -12.86
CA TRP A 282 0.40 26.93 -11.66
C TRP A 282 1.57 27.80 -11.21
N ARG A 283 2.81 27.31 -11.32
CA ARG A 283 4.04 28.08 -11.07
C ARG A 283 4.24 29.17 -12.12
N ARG A 284 4.11 28.83 -13.41
CA ARG A 284 4.28 29.78 -14.53
C ARG A 284 3.24 30.90 -14.53
N ALA A 285 2.03 30.64 -14.03
CA ALA A 285 0.98 31.65 -13.95
C ALA A 285 1.33 32.81 -13.00
N LYS A 286 2.10 32.55 -11.93
CA LYS A 286 2.58 33.61 -11.02
C LYS A 286 3.70 34.43 -11.67
N GLU A 287 4.62 33.78 -12.38
CA GLU A 287 5.76 34.42 -13.08
C GLU A 287 5.31 35.41 -14.17
N ARG A 288 4.09 35.25 -14.72
CA ARG A 288 3.55 36.09 -15.80
C ARG A 288 2.85 37.39 -15.35
N GLY A 289 2.79 37.70 -14.05
CA GLY A 289 2.42 39.02 -13.53
C GLY A 289 1.12 39.66 -14.06
N GLY A 290 -0.03 39.37 -13.43
CA GLY A 290 -1.21 40.27 -13.39
C GLY A 290 -2.27 40.12 -14.50
N ALA A 291 -3.46 39.61 -14.16
CA ALA A 291 -4.72 39.99 -14.85
C ALA A 291 -6.01 39.48 -14.18
N ARG A 292 -6.01 38.39 -13.38
CA ARG A 292 -7.25 37.92 -12.72
C ARG A 292 -7.04 37.45 -11.29
N ARG A 293 -6.96 38.42 -10.38
CA ARG A 293 -6.75 38.24 -8.93
C ARG A 293 -7.93 37.55 -8.22
N GLY A 294 -9.13 37.55 -8.82
CA GLY A 294 -10.33 36.88 -8.27
C GLY A 294 -10.46 35.40 -8.63
N SER A 295 -10.12 34.99 -9.86
CA SER A 295 -10.20 33.58 -10.29
C SER A 295 -9.01 32.74 -9.83
N SER A 296 -7.88 33.37 -9.49
CA SER A 296 -6.68 32.66 -9.03
C SER A 296 -6.79 32.12 -7.61
N VAL A 297 -7.57 32.78 -6.72
CA VAL A 297 -7.77 32.33 -5.33
C VAL A 297 -8.79 31.19 -5.25
N LEU A 298 -9.86 31.26 -6.05
CA LEU A 298 -10.83 30.18 -6.19
C LEU A 298 -10.16 28.96 -6.82
N MET A 299 -9.34 29.13 -7.85
CA MET A 299 -8.55 28.04 -8.43
C MET A 299 -7.45 27.56 -7.48
N GLU A 300 -6.78 28.41 -6.69
CA GLU A 300 -5.81 27.95 -5.69
C GLU A 300 -6.42 27.07 -4.58
N ARG A 301 -7.63 27.40 -4.14
CA ARG A 301 -8.36 26.64 -3.11
C ARG A 301 -9.08 25.43 -3.68
N ALA A 302 -9.68 25.57 -4.86
CA ALA A 302 -10.44 24.52 -5.53
C ALA A 302 -9.55 23.54 -6.30
N LEU A 303 -8.40 23.92 -6.86
CA LEU A 303 -7.59 23.04 -7.72
C LEU A 303 -7.17 21.72 -7.07
N PRO A 304 -6.64 21.65 -5.84
CA PRO A 304 -6.40 20.35 -5.22
C PRO A 304 -7.71 19.59 -4.94
N VAL A 305 -8.81 20.27 -4.67
CA VAL A 305 -10.14 19.65 -4.51
C VAL A 305 -10.72 19.20 -5.85
N VAL A 306 -10.48 19.90 -6.96
CA VAL A 306 -10.91 19.61 -8.33
C VAL A 306 -10.00 18.58 -8.99
N LEU A 307 -8.73 18.51 -8.62
CA LEU A 307 -7.82 17.43 -8.99
C LEU A 307 -8.12 16.18 -8.17
N LEU A 308 -8.50 16.32 -6.90
CA LEU A 308 -8.95 15.20 -6.08
C LEU A 308 -10.31 14.70 -6.55
N ILE A 309 -11.27 15.59 -6.83
CA ILE A 309 -12.61 15.29 -7.39
C ILE A 309 -12.51 14.88 -8.87
N GLY A 310 -11.52 15.36 -9.62
CA GLY A 310 -11.28 15.02 -11.02
C GLY A 310 -10.50 13.72 -11.17
N ALA A 311 -9.58 13.40 -10.26
CA ALA A 311 -8.98 12.08 -10.11
C ALA A 311 -10.01 11.09 -9.57
N LEU A 312 -10.80 11.46 -8.56
CA LEU A 312 -11.94 10.68 -8.07
C LEU A 312 -13.01 10.54 -9.16
N GLY A 313 -13.27 11.57 -9.95
CA GLY A 313 -14.25 11.63 -11.03
C GLY A 313 -13.80 10.89 -12.27
N ALA A 314 -12.50 10.85 -12.57
CA ALA A 314 -11.91 9.93 -13.53
C ALA A 314 -11.96 8.49 -12.99
N VAL A 315 -11.65 8.28 -11.70
CA VAL A 315 -11.82 6.97 -11.05
C VAL A 315 -13.29 6.54 -11.03
N LEU A 316 -14.27 7.45 -10.98
CA LEU A 316 -15.70 7.14 -11.03
C LEU A 316 -16.23 7.00 -12.47
N ALA A 317 -15.80 7.85 -13.41
CA ALA A 317 -16.16 7.81 -14.82
C ALA A 317 -15.49 6.64 -15.57
N PHE A 318 -14.30 6.22 -15.13
CA PHE A 318 -13.58 5.05 -15.66
C PHE A 318 -13.67 3.82 -14.75
N GLY A 319 -14.18 3.96 -13.51
CA GLY A 319 -14.40 2.84 -12.57
C GLY A 319 -15.87 2.49 -12.31
N GLY A 320 -16.84 3.12 -13.00
CA GLY A 320 -18.27 2.86 -12.81
C GLY A 320 -19.15 3.07 -14.06
N ALA A 321 -19.22 2.04 -14.90
CA ALA A 321 -20.35 1.60 -15.75
C ALA A 321 -21.33 2.63 -16.35
N ALA A 322 -21.16 2.96 -17.64
CA ALA A 322 -22.29 3.07 -18.60
C ALA A 322 -21.85 2.94 -20.08
N SER A 323 -20.70 3.47 -20.48
CA SER A 323 -20.28 3.51 -21.89
C SER A 323 -19.21 2.48 -22.29
N PHE A 324 -18.58 1.77 -21.34
CA PHE A 324 -17.64 0.67 -21.65
C PHE A 324 -18.35 -0.69 -21.87
N VAL A 325 -19.64 -0.80 -21.53
CA VAL A 325 -20.40 -2.06 -21.59
C VAL A 325 -21.08 -2.26 -22.96
N LYS A 326 -21.52 -1.19 -23.63
CA LYS A 326 -22.27 -1.32 -24.90
C LYS A 326 -21.42 -1.70 -26.12
N GLU A 327 -20.14 -1.32 -26.16
CA GLU A 327 -19.26 -1.65 -27.31
C GLU A 327 -18.39 -2.91 -27.11
N ARG A 328 -18.45 -3.55 -25.93
CA ARG A 328 -17.61 -4.72 -25.60
C ARG A 328 -18.36 -6.06 -25.62
N ALA A 329 -19.63 -6.11 -26.05
CA ALA A 329 -20.37 -7.38 -26.15
C ALA A 329 -19.66 -8.45 -27.01
N SER A 330 -18.77 -8.05 -27.93
CA SER A 330 -17.93 -8.96 -28.74
C SER A 330 -16.52 -9.23 -28.17
N LEU A 331 -16.00 -8.39 -27.26
CA LEU A 331 -14.66 -8.53 -26.66
C LEU A 331 -14.69 -9.16 -25.25
N VAL A 332 -15.85 -9.14 -24.58
CA VAL A 332 -16.07 -9.73 -23.24
C VAL A 332 -15.87 -11.25 -23.24
N ARG A 333 -16.10 -11.94 -24.36
CA ARG A 333 -15.82 -13.39 -24.47
C ARG A 333 -14.33 -13.75 -24.47
N MET A 334 -13.43 -12.78 -24.66
CA MET A 334 -11.99 -13.03 -24.75
C MET A 334 -11.23 -12.73 -23.44
N ILE A 335 -11.91 -12.21 -22.39
CA ILE A 335 -11.31 -11.82 -21.11
C ILE A 335 -11.98 -12.55 -19.93
N GLN A 336 -11.67 -13.83 -19.78
CA GLN A 336 -12.10 -14.67 -18.65
C GLN A 336 -11.53 -14.24 -17.27
N GLY A 337 -10.75 -13.16 -17.18
CA GLY A 337 -10.06 -12.72 -15.96
C GLY A 337 -10.64 -11.50 -15.22
N SER A 338 -11.73 -10.88 -15.72
CA SER A 338 -12.30 -9.66 -15.11
C SER A 338 -13.41 -9.95 -14.09
N GLU A 339 -14.17 -11.02 -14.28
CA GLU A 339 -15.23 -11.44 -13.35
C GLU A 339 -14.66 -11.89 -11.99
N SER A 340 -13.48 -12.53 -11.98
CA SER A 340 -12.83 -13.01 -10.75
C SER A 340 -12.36 -11.90 -9.79
N ARG A 341 -11.95 -10.72 -10.30
CA ARG A 341 -11.44 -9.63 -9.45
C ARG A 341 -12.54 -8.95 -8.66
N LEU A 342 -13.70 -8.74 -9.28
CA LEU A 342 -14.85 -8.14 -8.59
C LEU A 342 -15.30 -9.01 -7.43
N ASP A 343 -15.26 -10.34 -7.57
CA ASP A 343 -15.65 -11.25 -6.49
C ASP A 343 -14.65 -11.25 -5.33
N LEU A 344 -13.35 -11.08 -5.61
CA LEU A 344 -12.31 -10.85 -4.59
C LEU A 344 -12.51 -9.52 -3.85
N TRP A 345 -12.87 -8.44 -4.56
CA TRP A 345 -13.15 -7.14 -3.94
C TRP A 345 -14.38 -7.19 -3.04
N LYS A 346 -15.43 -7.82 -3.55
CA LYS A 346 -16.66 -8.06 -2.79
C LYS A 346 -16.37 -8.91 -1.55
N ALA A 347 -15.57 -9.97 -1.69
CA ALA A 347 -15.12 -10.81 -0.58
C ALA A 347 -14.37 -10.01 0.48
N GLY A 348 -13.38 -9.19 0.09
CA GLY A 348 -12.62 -8.37 1.05
C GLY A 348 -13.49 -7.33 1.77
N ALA A 349 -14.45 -6.73 1.07
CA ALA A 349 -15.44 -5.85 1.69
C ALA A 349 -16.31 -6.60 2.71
N ARG A 350 -16.80 -7.81 2.39
CA ARG A 350 -17.55 -8.66 3.33
C ARG A 350 -16.70 -9.07 4.53
N MET A 351 -15.46 -9.48 4.32
CA MET A 351 -14.49 -9.77 5.40
C MET A 351 -14.32 -8.58 6.33
N THR A 352 -14.23 -7.36 5.79
CA THR A 352 -14.13 -6.12 6.58
C THR A 352 -15.40 -5.89 7.41
N VAL A 353 -16.59 -6.11 6.85
CA VAL A 353 -17.85 -5.96 7.59
C VAL A 353 -18.03 -7.05 8.66
N ASP A 354 -17.47 -8.24 8.47
CA ASP A 354 -17.50 -9.32 9.48
C ASP A 354 -16.65 -8.96 10.72
N ARG A 355 -15.52 -8.26 10.53
CA ARG A 355 -14.63 -7.81 11.62
C ARG A 355 -14.15 -6.36 11.42
N PRO A 356 -15.03 -5.35 11.58
CA PRO A 356 -14.71 -3.98 11.18
C PRO A 356 -13.65 -3.32 12.06
N LEU A 357 -13.51 -3.71 13.32
CA LEU A 357 -12.55 -3.10 14.24
C LEU A 357 -11.16 -3.70 14.09
N THR A 358 -11.02 -5.02 14.18
CA THR A 358 -9.72 -5.70 14.23
C THR A 358 -9.23 -6.21 12.88
N GLY A 359 -10.12 -6.34 11.91
CA GLY A 359 -9.88 -7.15 10.72
C GLY A 359 -9.67 -8.63 11.07
N TRP A 360 -9.12 -9.36 10.12
CA TRP A 360 -8.78 -10.78 10.26
C TRP A 360 -7.33 -11.02 10.72
N GLY A 361 -6.53 -9.97 10.85
CA GLY A 361 -5.10 -10.03 11.16
C GLY A 361 -4.25 -9.90 9.90
N LEU A 362 -2.98 -9.51 10.07
CA LEU A 362 -2.08 -9.28 8.92
C LEU A 362 -1.93 -10.54 8.05
N GLY A 363 -2.14 -10.36 6.74
CA GLY A 363 -2.13 -11.44 5.74
C GLY A 363 -3.41 -12.29 5.74
N GLY A 364 -4.45 -11.93 6.50
CA GLY A 364 -5.66 -12.73 6.64
C GLY A 364 -6.53 -12.82 5.41
N PHE A 365 -6.53 -11.81 4.57
CA PHE A 365 -7.13 -11.86 3.26
C PHE A 365 -6.50 -13.00 2.44
N LEU A 366 -5.17 -13.05 2.33
CA LEU A 366 -4.49 -14.06 1.51
C LEU A 366 -4.78 -15.49 1.97
N VAL A 367 -4.99 -15.69 3.27
CA VAL A 367 -5.23 -17.00 3.88
C VAL A 367 -6.70 -17.42 3.85
N LEU A 368 -7.62 -16.46 4.05
CA LEU A 368 -9.01 -16.79 4.31
C LEU A 368 -9.97 -16.38 3.20
N GLN A 369 -9.57 -15.55 2.24
CA GLN A 369 -10.48 -14.95 1.26
C GLN A 369 -11.28 -16.00 0.47
N GLY A 370 -10.71 -17.19 0.24
CA GLY A 370 -11.39 -18.31 -0.45
C GLY A 370 -12.70 -18.72 0.22
N ARG A 371 -12.88 -18.43 1.51
CA ARG A 371 -14.14 -18.67 2.22
C ARG A 371 -15.28 -17.75 1.78
N TRP A 372 -14.94 -16.53 1.36
CA TRP A 372 -15.91 -15.54 0.89
C TRP A 372 -15.98 -15.50 -0.63
N SER A 373 -14.87 -15.61 -1.33
CA SER A 373 -14.81 -15.44 -2.78
C SER A 373 -15.16 -16.72 -3.55
N HIS A 374 -15.07 -17.88 -2.88
CA HIS A 374 -15.15 -19.21 -3.50
C HIS A 374 -14.16 -19.42 -4.65
N THR A 375 -13.12 -18.59 -4.68
CA THR A 375 -12.08 -18.55 -5.69
C THR A 375 -10.75 -18.36 -4.98
N GLY A 376 -9.92 -19.40 -4.95
CA GLY A 376 -8.62 -19.34 -4.30
C GLY A 376 -8.25 -20.63 -3.58
N ASP A 377 -7.12 -20.58 -2.91
CA ASP A 377 -6.57 -21.74 -2.21
C ASP A 377 -7.24 -21.93 -0.84
N ASP A 378 -7.29 -23.17 -0.36
CA ASP A 378 -7.64 -23.42 1.05
C ASP A 378 -6.57 -22.86 1.99
N VAL A 379 -6.90 -22.81 3.29
CA VAL A 379 -6.04 -22.24 4.32
C VAL A 379 -4.66 -22.90 4.37
N ILE A 380 -4.58 -24.24 4.27
CA ILE A 380 -3.30 -24.95 4.33
C ILE A 380 -2.47 -24.64 3.09
N GLN A 381 -3.08 -24.70 1.90
CA GLN A 381 -2.39 -24.36 0.66
C GLN A 381 -1.91 -22.90 0.64
N ALA A 382 -2.72 -21.97 1.12
CA ALA A 382 -2.35 -20.57 1.24
C ALA A 382 -1.16 -20.38 2.20
N LEU A 383 -1.09 -21.14 3.29
CA LEU A 383 0.01 -21.08 4.26
C LEU A 383 1.28 -21.78 3.77
N THR A 384 1.18 -22.93 3.11
CA THR A 384 2.34 -23.71 2.65
C THR A 384 2.90 -23.23 1.32
N GLY A 385 2.08 -22.58 0.48
CA GLY A 385 2.48 -22.05 -0.82
C GLY A 385 2.95 -20.60 -0.80
N ASN A 386 3.20 -20.02 0.38
CA ASN A 386 3.51 -18.59 0.58
C ASN A 386 2.45 -17.63 -0.02
N GLY A 387 1.17 -18.03 0.01
CA GLY A 387 0.07 -17.26 -0.56
C GLY A 387 0.25 -17.03 -2.05
N HIS A 388 -0.20 -17.96 -2.88
CA HIS A 388 -0.12 -17.79 -4.34
C HIS A 388 -0.69 -16.44 -4.75
N ARG A 389 -0.07 -15.81 -5.76
CA ARG A 389 -0.49 -14.51 -6.30
C ARG A 389 -1.98 -14.41 -6.66
N ARG A 390 -2.63 -15.57 -6.86
CA ARG A 390 -4.08 -15.71 -7.09
C ARG A 390 -4.94 -15.28 -5.91
N ASN A 391 -4.43 -15.31 -4.68
CA ASN A 391 -5.18 -15.00 -3.46
C ASN A 391 -5.15 -13.51 -3.10
N TYR A 392 -4.49 -12.65 -3.89
CA TYR A 392 -4.48 -11.21 -3.63
C TYR A 392 -5.79 -10.57 -4.08
N ALA A 393 -6.22 -9.52 -3.38
CA ALA A 393 -7.47 -8.84 -3.73
C ALA A 393 -7.36 -8.10 -5.08
N HIS A 394 -6.15 -7.89 -5.62
CA HIS A 394 -5.89 -6.93 -6.69
C HIS A 394 -6.43 -5.52 -6.37
N SER A 395 -6.53 -5.19 -5.08
CA SER A 395 -6.83 -3.86 -4.56
C SER A 395 -6.21 -3.77 -3.18
N TYR A 396 -5.17 -2.96 -3.02
CA TYR A 396 -4.43 -2.89 -1.78
C TYR A 396 -5.30 -2.40 -0.62
N TYR A 397 -6.17 -1.41 -0.84
CA TYR A 397 -7.01 -0.86 0.21
C TYR A 397 -8.06 -1.85 0.73
N ILE A 398 -8.69 -2.61 -0.17
CA ILE A 398 -9.68 -3.63 0.22
C ILE A 398 -8.99 -4.75 1.00
N GLN A 399 -7.83 -5.21 0.51
CA GLN A 399 -7.02 -6.20 1.20
C GLN A 399 -6.59 -5.70 2.59
N TRP A 400 -6.07 -4.48 2.66
CA TRP A 400 -5.61 -3.87 3.91
C TRP A 400 -6.75 -3.68 4.92
N ALA A 401 -7.95 -3.31 4.46
CA ALA A 401 -9.14 -3.22 5.31
C ALA A 401 -9.59 -4.59 5.83
N ALA A 402 -9.53 -5.64 5.00
CA ALA A 402 -9.85 -7.00 5.44
C ALA A 402 -8.82 -7.51 6.48
N ASP A 403 -7.54 -7.20 6.29
CA ASP A 403 -6.46 -7.60 7.19
C ASP A 403 -6.48 -6.84 8.52
N THR A 404 -6.64 -5.51 8.48
CA THR A 404 -6.40 -4.64 9.63
C THR A 404 -7.64 -3.94 10.18
N GLY A 405 -8.79 -4.14 9.53
CA GLY A 405 -10.03 -3.45 9.86
C GLY A 405 -10.07 -2.00 9.39
N VAL A 406 -11.16 -1.33 9.73
CA VAL A 406 -11.41 0.09 9.48
C VAL A 406 -10.32 0.99 10.10
N PRO A 407 -9.87 0.78 11.37
CA PRO A 407 -8.84 1.63 11.95
C PRO A 407 -7.52 1.57 11.17
N GLY A 408 -7.09 0.36 10.77
CA GLY A 408 -5.86 0.21 10.00
C GLY A 408 -5.92 0.85 8.61
N LEU A 409 -7.07 0.80 7.94
CA LEU A 409 -7.28 1.51 6.68
C LEU A 409 -7.27 3.04 6.88
N ILE A 410 -7.94 3.56 7.91
CA ILE A 410 -7.94 4.99 8.23
C ILE A 410 -6.51 5.47 8.51
N LEU A 411 -5.74 4.72 9.28
CA LEU A 411 -4.36 5.08 9.62
C LEU A 411 -3.44 5.09 8.40
N HIS A 412 -3.56 4.08 7.52
CA HIS A 412 -2.77 3.99 6.31
C HIS A 412 -3.09 5.13 5.32
N VAL A 413 -4.37 5.32 4.99
CA VAL A 413 -4.82 6.40 4.09
C VAL A 413 -4.56 7.77 4.72
N GLY A 414 -4.73 7.90 6.03
CA GLY A 414 -4.45 9.13 6.79
C GLY A 414 -2.98 9.53 6.73
N ALA A 415 -2.04 8.57 6.78
CA ALA A 415 -0.61 8.84 6.60
C ALA A 415 -0.30 9.42 5.22
N ILE A 416 -0.87 8.84 4.17
CA ILE A 416 -0.73 9.31 2.79
C ILE A 416 -1.35 10.70 2.65
N ALA A 417 -2.59 10.89 3.13
CA ALA A 417 -3.28 12.17 3.08
C ALA A 417 -2.51 13.26 3.84
N ALA A 418 -1.93 12.93 5.00
CA ALA A 418 -1.12 13.88 5.78
C ALA A 418 0.12 14.34 5.01
N PHE A 419 0.80 13.42 4.30
CA PHE A 419 1.91 13.77 3.42
C PHE A 419 1.47 14.67 2.27
N LEU A 420 0.38 14.33 1.57
CA LEU A 420 -0.11 15.13 0.45
C LEU A 420 -0.55 16.52 0.90
N ILE A 421 -1.27 16.63 2.03
CA ILE A 421 -1.69 17.91 2.60
C ILE A 421 -0.47 18.76 2.99
N SER A 422 0.52 18.17 3.68
CA SER A 422 1.72 18.91 4.08
C SER A 422 2.55 19.36 2.88
N GLY A 423 2.73 18.48 1.89
CA GLY A 423 3.47 18.75 0.66
C GLY A 423 2.83 19.85 -0.17
N ILE A 424 1.51 19.78 -0.41
CA ILE A 424 0.76 20.83 -1.12
C ILE A 424 0.81 22.15 -0.35
N GLY A 425 0.70 22.11 0.99
CA GLY A 425 0.86 23.28 1.84
C GLY A 425 2.24 23.93 1.70
N THR A 426 3.29 23.13 1.57
CA THR A 426 4.67 23.60 1.33
C THR A 426 4.82 24.21 -0.07
N LEU A 427 4.29 23.57 -1.11
CA LEU A 427 4.27 24.16 -2.46
C LEU A 427 3.53 25.50 -2.51
N ARG A 428 2.41 25.65 -1.76
CA ARG A 428 1.68 26.92 -1.63
C ARG A 428 2.51 28.01 -0.96
N ARG A 429 3.25 27.68 0.09
CA ARG A 429 4.15 28.63 0.76
C ARG A 429 5.31 29.06 -0.13
N LEU A 430 5.92 28.12 -0.86
CA LEU A 430 6.93 28.42 -1.89
C LEU A 430 6.39 29.37 -2.95
N ARG A 431 5.22 29.05 -3.50
CA ARG A 431 4.58 29.91 -4.48
C ARG A 431 4.31 31.30 -3.91
N ASN A 432 3.92 31.43 -2.65
CA ASN A 432 3.61 32.72 -2.02
C ASN A 432 4.84 33.47 -1.48
N GLU A 433 6.06 33.00 -1.78
CA GLU A 433 7.32 33.56 -1.24
C GLU A 433 7.37 33.58 0.30
N ALA A 434 6.51 32.80 0.95
CA ALA A 434 6.49 32.63 2.41
C ALA A 434 7.50 31.57 2.89
N LEU A 435 8.12 30.85 1.95
CA LEU A 435 9.19 29.89 2.15
C LEU A 435 10.08 29.94 0.91
N ASP A 436 11.39 29.86 1.09
CA ASP A 436 12.34 29.71 0.00
C ASP A 436 13.06 28.37 0.14
N LEU A 437 13.04 27.58 -0.94
CA LEU A 437 13.76 26.30 -1.02
C LEU A 437 14.43 26.20 -2.38
N PRO A 438 15.63 25.58 -2.46
CA PRO A 438 16.33 25.29 -3.70
C PRO A 438 15.42 24.68 -4.78
N PRO A 439 15.57 25.09 -6.05
CA PRO A 439 14.73 24.58 -7.15
C PRO A 439 14.72 23.05 -7.26
N PHE A 440 15.84 22.41 -6.93
CA PHE A 440 15.96 20.96 -6.83
C PHE A 440 14.91 20.37 -5.87
N GLN A 441 14.80 20.92 -4.65
CA GLN A 441 13.86 20.43 -3.64
C GLN A 441 12.41 20.68 -4.06
N GLN A 442 12.14 21.80 -4.75
CA GLN A 442 10.81 22.07 -5.28
C GLN A 442 10.39 21.04 -6.34
N ALA A 443 11.28 20.73 -7.29
CA ALA A 443 11.04 19.71 -8.31
C ALA A 443 10.89 18.31 -7.69
N LEU A 444 11.74 17.97 -6.72
CA LEU A 444 11.65 16.72 -5.98
C LEU A 444 10.30 16.59 -5.26
N LEU A 445 9.88 17.62 -4.51
CA LEU A 445 8.61 17.62 -3.80
C LEU A 445 7.42 17.45 -4.75
N ALA A 446 7.42 18.16 -5.88
CA ALA A 446 6.36 18.03 -6.89
C ALA A 446 6.33 16.61 -7.49
N GLY A 447 7.49 16.04 -7.80
CA GLY A 447 7.62 14.66 -8.27
C GLY A 447 7.11 13.62 -7.26
N CYS A 448 7.48 13.76 -5.98
CA CYS A 448 7.02 12.87 -4.91
C CYS A 448 5.50 12.98 -4.70
N ILE A 449 4.92 14.19 -4.70
CA ILE A 449 3.46 14.38 -4.57
C ILE A 449 2.73 13.72 -5.75
N ALA A 450 3.21 13.97 -6.97
CA ALA A 450 2.62 13.38 -8.17
C ALA A 450 2.71 11.85 -8.16
N GLY A 451 3.88 11.30 -7.83
CA GLY A 451 4.08 9.84 -7.77
C GLY A 451 3.29 9.16 -6.67
N VAL A 452 3.19 9.75 -5.48
CA VAL A 452 2.35 9.20 -4.40
C VAL A 452 0.87 9.27 -4.78
N ALA A 453 0.40 10.35 -5.42
CA ALA A 453 -0.98 10.44 -5.89
C ALA A 453 -1.29 9.42 -7.01
N GLY A 454 -0.37 9.22 -7.95
CA GLY A 454 -0.47 8.17 -8.96
C GLY A 454 -0.50 6.77 -8.35
N ALA A 455 0.37 6.52 -7.37
CA ALA A 455 0.39 5.28 -6.60
C ALA A 455 -0.92 5.02 -5.86
N CYS A 456 -1.57 6.07 -5.34
CA CYS A 456 -2.88 5.91 -4.70
C CYS A 456 -3.93 5.36 -5.65
N VAL A 457 -3.88 5.76 -6.93
CA VAL A 457 -4.82 5.33 -7.96
C VAL A 457 -4.49 3.94 -8.46
N ASP A 458 -3.21 3.63 -8.66
CA ASP A 458 -2.74 2.28 -9.01
C ASP A 458 -3.11 1.26 -7.92
N ALA A 459 -2.94 1.60 -6.64
CA ALA A 459 -3.26 0.75 -5.49
C ALA A 459 -4.74 0.34 -5.40
N LEU A 460 -5.66 1.02 -6.09
CA LEU A 460 -7.06 0.60 -6.18
C LEU A 460 -7.23 -0.71 -6.94
N ALA A 461 -6.35 -0.99 -7.91
CA ALA A 461 -6.44 -2.11 -8.84
C ALA A 461 -5.17 -2.97 -8.93
N ALA A 462 -4.15 -2.67 -8.12
CA ALA A 462 -2.89 -3.40 -8.05
C ALA A 462 -2.68 -4.01 -6.65
N PRO A 463 -2.24 -5.28 -6.54
CA PRO A 463 -1.85 -5.89 -5.28
C PRO A 463 -0.41 -5.54 -4.85
N SER A 464 0.36 -4.88 -5.73
CA SER A 464 1.81 -4.71 -5.66
C SER A 464 2.31 -4.10 -4.35
N TYR A 465 1.53 -3.23 -3.71
CA TYR A 465 1.90 -2.58 -2.45
C TYR A 465 1.96 -3.54 -1.25
N SER A 466 1.42 -4.76 -1.39
CA SER A 466 1.56 -5.84 -0.41
C SER A 466 2.91 -6.58 -0.52
N LEU A 467 3.72 -6.27 -1.53
CA LEU A 467 5.08 -6.80 -1.72
C LEU A 467 6.14 -5.87 -1.13
N HIS A 468 7.34 -6.39 -0.83
CA HIS A 468 8.37 -5.62 -0.12
C HIS A 468 8.92 -4.47 -0.97
N SER A 469 9.25 -4.74 -2.22
CA SER A 469 9.93 -3.78 -3.09
C SER A 469 9.04 -2.60 -3.55
N PRO A 470 7.78 -2.77 -3.99
CA PRO A 470 6.96 -1.62 -4.36
C PRO A 470 6.57 -0.81 -3.12
N SER A 471 6.37 -1.48 -1.98
CA SER A 471 6.13 -0.81 -0.71
C SER A 471 7.34 0.02 -0.27
N ALA A 472 8.56 -0.53 -0.37
CA ALA A 472 9.80 0.16 -0.05
C ALA A 472 9.98 1.45 -0.88
N ILE A 473 9.79 1.37 -2.20
CA ILE A 473 9.90 2.55 -3.08
C ILE A 473 8.78 3.55 -2.79
N PHE A 474 7.55 3.09 -2.55
CA PHE A 474 6.44 3.97 -2.18
C PHE A 474 6.73 4.77 -0.91
N TRP A 475 7.21 4.13 0.15
CA TRP A 475 7.59 4.80 1.39
C TRP A 475 8.84 5.68 1.24
N LEU A 476 9.78 5.28 0.37
CA LEU A 476 10.93 6.12 -0.01
C LEU A 476 10.48 7.43 -0.67
N LEU A 477 9.50 7.40 -1.56
CA LEU A 477 8.95 8.62 -2.18
C LEU A 477 8.35 9.56 -1.15
N ILE A 478 7.58 9.04 -0.19
CA ILE A 478 7.01 9.83 0.91
C ILE A 478 8.15 10.43 1.75
N GLY A 479 9.16 9.63 2.09
CA GLY A 479 10.31 10.07 2.89
C GLY A 479 11.14 11.15 2.20
N LEU A 480 11.47 10.97 0.92
CA LEU A 480 12.14 11.96 0.08
C LEU A 480 11.32 13.24 -0.06
N GLY A 481 10.00 13.12 -0.20
CA GLY A 481 9.10 14.27 -0.24
C GLY A 481 9.04 15.02 1.09
N VAL A 482 9.16 14.34 2.23
CA VAL A 482 9.29 14.99 3.55
C VAL A 482 10.65 15.67 3.70
N ALA A 483 11.74 15.03 3.27
CA ALA A 483 13.07 15.64 3.24
C ALA A 483 13.11 16.90 2.35
N ALA A 484 12.39 16.89 1.23
CA ALA A 484 12.29 18.03 0.33
C ALA A 484 11.51 19.23 0.92
N GLN A 485 10.74 19.06 1.98
CA GLN A 485 9.95 20.13 2.61
C GLN A 485 10.72 20.93 3.67
N ARG A 486 11.92 20.48 4.06
CA ARG A 486 12.73 21.11 5.11
C ARG A 486 13.99 21.76 4.53
N PRO A 487 14.51 22.83 5.18
CA PRO A 487 15.86 23.31 4.90
C PRO A 487 16.87 22.18 5.13
N LEU A 488 17.82 22.04 4.21
CA LEU A 488 18.92 21.08 4.33
C LEU A 488 20.16 21.81 4.83
N VAL A 489 20.93 21.16 5.70
CA VAL A 489 22.18 21.72 6.22
C VAL A 489 23.27 21.48 5.17
N PRO A 490 24.04 22.49 4.76
CA PRO A 490 25.24 22.28 3.95
C PRO A 490 26.15 21.27 4.66
N ALA A 491 26.79 20.36 3.92
CA ALA A 491 27.74 19.43 4.52
C ALA A 491 28.77 20.23 5.33
N ALA A 492 28.91 19.95 6.63
CA ALA A 492 29.77 20.71 7.51
C ALA A 492 31.19 20.75 6.93
N PHE A 493 31.73 21.95 6.70
CA PHE A 493 33.15 22.13 6.40
C PHE A 493 33.92 21.54 7.58
N LYS A 494 34.75 20.53 7.34
CA LYS A 494 35.79 20.15 8.31
C LYS A 494 36.71 21.36 8.46
N THR A 495 36.53 22.16 9.50
CA THR A 495 37.53 23.14 9.91
C THR A 495 38.78 22.35 10.28
N ALA A 496 39.89 22.63 9.58
CA ALA A 496 41.18 22.04 9.88
C ALA A 496 41.54 22.32 11.35
N GLY A 497 41.45 21.31 12.20
CA GLY A 497 41.95 21.34 13.59
C GLY A 497 40.92 21.46 14.72
N GLY A 498 39.61 21.53 14.46
CA GLY A 498 38.58 21.54 15.52
C GLY A 498 37.97 20.16 15.75
N GLU A 499 37.60 19.84 17.01
CA GLU A 499 36.70 18.72 17.31
C GLU A 499 35.48 18.78 16.37
N PRO A 500 34.98 17.64 15.84
CA PRO A 500 33.81 17.66 14.99
C PRO A 500 32.63 18.18 15.81
N ASP A 501 32.21 19.42 15.53
CA ASP A 501 31.00 20.01 16.10
C ASP A 501 29.87 18.98 16.02
N ALA A 502 29.17 18.79 17.14
CA ALA A 502 28.03 17.89 17.19
C ALA A 502 27.08 18.26 16.03
N PRO A 503 26.72 17.31 15.16
CA PRO A 503 25.99 17.64 13.94
C PRO A 503 24.67 18.29 14.30
N ALA A 504 24.44 19.51 13.79
CA ALA A 504 23.25 20.29 14.09
C ALA A 504 21.96 19.44 13.90
N PRO A 505 20.97 19.58 14.81
CA PRO A 505 19.76 18.79 14.75
C PRO A 505 19.01 19.08 13.44
N VAL A 506 18.47 18.01 12.84
CA VAL A 506 17.69 18.11 11.60
C VAL A 506 16.48 19.00 11.83
N PRO A 507 16.25 20.04 10.98
CA PRO A 507 15.07 20.89 11.12
C PRO A 507 13.79 20.07 11.04
N ALA A 508 13.00 20.10 12.10
CA ALA A 508 11.71 19.43 12.14
C ALA A 508 10.72 20.12 11.18
N LEU A 509 9.80 19.34 10.61
CA LEU A 509 8.63 19.91 9.94
C LEU A 509 7.84 20.80 10.92
N PRO A 510 7.11 21.82 10.41
CA PRO A 510 6.22 22.62 11.24
C PRO A 510 5.17 21.73 11.93
N PRO A 511 4.59 22.18 13.06
CA PRO A 511 3.48 21.50 13.72
C PRO A 511 2.40 21.10 12.72
N THR A 512 1.92 19.87 12.83
CA THR A 512 0.70 19.44 12.17
C THR A 512 -0.45 20.28 12.70
N ALA A 513 -1.01 21.12 11.82
CA ALA A 513 -2.22 21.85 12.16
C ALA A 513 -3.33 20.85 12.50
N PRO A 514 -4.14 21.08 13.55
CA PRO A 514 -5.27 20.22 13.90
C PRO A 514 -6.21 19.97 12.73
N LEU A 515 -6.42 20.99 11.89
CA LEU A 515 -7.23 20.89 10.66
C LEU A 515 -6.63 19.90 9.65
N SER A 516 -5.31 19.84 9.51
CA SER A 516 -4.66 18.86 8.62
C SER A 516 -4.85 17.44 9.14
N VAL A 517 -4.78 17.24 10.46
CA VAL A 517 -5.05 15.93 11.08
C VAL A 517 -6.51 15.54 10.84
N ALA A 518 -7.46 16.45 11.08
CA ALA A 518 -8.88 16.20 10.83
C ALA A 518 -9.16 15.90 9.35
N ALA A 519 -8.56 16.65 8.42
CA ALA A 519 -8.69 16.40 6.99
C ALA A 519 -8.11 15.04 6.58
N SER A 520 -6.93 14.65 7.06
CA SER A 520 -6.37 13.31 6.83
C SER A 520 -7.27 12.20 7.38
N ALA A 521 -7.82 12.39 8.59
CA ALA A 521 -8.75 11.45 9.20
C ALA A 521 -10.02 11.29 8.37
N LEU A 522 -10.57 12.40 7.86
CA LEU A 522 -11.77 12.40 7.02
C LEU A 522 -11.52 11.65 5.69
N VAL A 523 -10.36 11.83 5.06
CA VAL A 523 -10.01 11.08 3.84
C VAL A 523 -9.91 9.58 4.14
N GLY A 524 -9.28 9.20 5.25
CA GLY A 524 -9.23 7.81 5.70
C GLY A 524 -10.61 7.24 6.01
N ALA A 525 -11.45 7.99 6.70
CA ALA A 525 -12.82 7.60 7.04
C ALA A 525 -13.70 7.44 5.80
N ALA A 526 -13.55 8.32 4.79
CA ALA A 526 -14.24 8.20 3.52
C ALA A 526 -13.85 6.92 2.76
N ALA A 527 -12.56 6.58 2.74
CA ALA A 527 -12.09 5.33 2.15
C ALA A 527 -12.67 4.10 2.87
N ALA A 528 -12.68 4.12 4.20
CA ALA A 528 -13.29 3.04 4.99
C ALA A 528 -14.80 2.94 4.80
N ALA A 529 -15.52 4.07 4.75
CA ALA A 529 -16.95 4.12 4.48
C ALA A 529 -17.26 3.53 3.10
N LEU A 530 -16.44 3.77 2.09
CA LEU A 530 -16.60 3.17 0.76
C LEU A 530 -16.51 1.64 0.83
N VAL A 531 -15.47 1.09 1.47
CA VAL A 531 -15.29 -0.37 1.63
C VAL A 531 -16.47 -0.98 2.39
N LEU A 532 -16.87 -0.37 3.52
CA LEU A 532 -18.02 -0.84 4.30
C LEU A 532 -19.32 -0.76 3.49
N SER A 533 -19.53 0.30 2.70
CA SER A 533 -20.73 0.48 1.89
C SER A 533 -20.90 -0.66 0.88
N VAL A 534 -19.80 -1.11 0.26
CA VAL A 534 -19.79 -2.24 -0.66
C VAL A 534 -20.16 -3.54 0.05
N GLY A 535 -19.61 -3.80 1.24
CA GLY A 535 -19.92 -5.01 2.01
C GLY A 535 -21.36 -5.02 2.54
N TYR A 536 -21.84 -3.91 3.10
CA TYR A 536 -23.22 -3.79 3.58
C TYR A 536 -24.23 -3.87 2.43
N ARG A 537 -23.95 -3.26 1.27
CA ARG A 537 -24.80 -3.37 0.08
C ARG A 537 -24.98 -4.82 -0.35
N GLN A 538 -23.93 -5.63 -0.30
CA GLN A 538 -24.05 -7.05 -0.65
C GLN A 538 -24.90 -7.83 0.35
N ARG A 539 -24.71 -7.60 1.66
CA ARG A 539 -25.60 -8.20 2.67
C ARG A 539 -27.06 -7.77 2.47
N ALA A 540 -27.30 -6.51 2.09
CA ALA A 540 -28.64 -6.01 1.82
C ALA A 540 -29.26 -6.67 0.58
N ILE A 541 -28.50 -6.81 -0.52
CA ILE A 541 -28.93 -7.54 -1.72
C ILE A 541 -29.28 -8.98 -1.35
N GLY A 542 -28.43 -9.67 -0.59
CA GLY A 542 -28.69 -11.04 -0.16
C GLY A 542 -29.97 -11.23 0.66
N ARG A 543 -30.46 -10.18 1.35
CA ARG A 543 -31.76 -10.24 2.06
C ARG A 543 -32.96 -10.23 1.11
N GLN A 544 -32.81 -9.68 -0.10
CA GLN A 544 -33.88 -9.56 -1.09
C GLN A 544 -33.86 -10.71 -2.11
N VAL A 545 -32.68 -11.24 -2.41
CA VAL A 545 -32.51 -12.37 -3.32
C VAL A 545 -33.00 -13.65 -2.64
N PRO A 546 -33.74 -14.54 -3.33
CA PRO A 546 -34.08 -15.86 -2.80
C PRO A 546 -32.84 -16.62 -2.30
N ARG A 547 -33.04 -17.55 -1.38
CA ARG A 547 -31.95 -18.43 -0.92
C ARG A 547 -31.73 -19.54 -1.94
N GLY A 548 -30.47 -19.88 -2.16
CA GLY A 548 -30.10 -21.08 -2.90
C GLY A 548 -30.40 -22.36 -2.11
N THR A 549 -30.15 -23.50 -2.73
CA THR A 549 -30.26 -24.82 -2.07
C THR A 549 -28.88 -25.36 -1.74
N PHE A 550 -28.64 -25.65 -0.46
CA PHE A 550 -27.42 -26.29 0.01
C PHE A 550 -27.74 -27.71 0.51
N GLN A 551 -27.06 -28.71 -0.04
CA GLN A 551 -27.29 -30.12 0.29
C GLN A 551 -25.95 -30.84 0.41
N ILE A 552 -25.92 -31.89 1.22
CA ILE A 552 -24.79 -32.81 1.28
C ILE A 552 -25.20 -34.20 0.84
N THR A 553 -24.37 -34.83 0.01
CA THR A 553 -24.52 -36.21 -0.44
C THR A 553 -23.39 -37.07 0.10
N VAL A 554 -23.64 -38.37 0.24
CA VAL A 554 -22.69 -39.36 0.78
C VAL A 554 -22.51 -40.45 -0.26
N GLU A 555 -21.28 -40.70 -0.68
CA GLU A 555 -20.94 -41.67 -1.73
C GLU A 555 -19.78 -42.55 -1.29
N ARG A 556 -19.78 -43.84 -1.70
CA ARG A 556 -18.61 -44.71 -1.49
C ARG A 556 -17.44 -44.23 -2.33
N GLN A 557 -16.24 -44.20 -1.74
CA GLN A 557 -15.03 -43.99 -2.52
C GLN A 557 -14.77 -45.23 -3.39
N ARG A 558 -15.06 -45.14 -4.70
CA ARG A 558 -14.80 -46.25 -5.64
C ARG A 558 -13.28 -46.49 -5.74
N LYS A 559 -12.82 -47.72 -5.47
CA LYS A 559 -11.48 -48.16 -5.86
C LYS A 559 -11.48 -48.50 -7.36
N ALA A 560 -10.41 -48.10 -8.06
CA ALA A 560 -10.25 -48.45 -9.48
C ALA A 560 -10.26 -49.97 -9.64
N GLY A 561 -11.20 -50.49 -10.43
CA GLY A 561 -11.37 -51.92 -10.70
C GLY A 561 -12.54 -52.61 -9.99
N ASP A 562 -13.22 -51.96 -9.05
CA ASP A 562 -14.35 -52.57 -8.32
C ASP A 562 -15.67 -52.22 -9.02
N GLY A 563 -16.24 -53.21 -9.72
CA GLY A 563 -17.48 -53.10 -10.48
C GLY A 563 -18.69 -52.89 -9.59
N GLY A 564 -18.90 -51.66 -9.13
CA GLY A 564 -20.15 -51.20 -8.52
C GLY A 564 -20.67 -52.08 -7.40
N ALA A 565 -19.90 -52.21 -6.31
CA ALA A 565 -20.33 -52.94 -5.11
C ALA A 565 -21.65 -52.36 -4.54
N ARG A 566 -22.78 -52.99 -4.88
CA ARG A 566 -24.10 -52.76 -4.28
C ARG A 566 -24.22 -53.61 -3.02
N GLY A 567 -23.73 -53.11 -1.89
CA GLY A 567 -23.88 -53.74 -0.56
C GLY A 567 -24.14 -52.72 0.55
N PRO A 568 -24.27 -53.15 1.82
CA PRO A 568 -24.17 -52.28 3.00
C PRO A 568 -22.72 -51.82 3.21
N LEU A 569 -22.52 -50.60 3.73
CA LEU A 569 -21.18 -50.07 4.04
C LEU A 569 -20.53 -50.92 5.13
N VAL A 570 -19.27 -51.31 4.93
CA VAL A 570 -18.51 -52.12 5.90
C VAL A 570 -17.55 -51.23 6.68
N ALA A 571 -17.33 -51.56 7.96
CA ALA A 571 -16.36 -50.86 8.80
C ALA A 571 -14.95 -50.93 8.17
N GLY A 572 -14.22 -49.81 8.16
CA GLY A 572 -12.94 -49.67 7.47
C GLY A 572 -13.03 -49.15 6.02
N GLU A 573 -14.22 -49.07 5.41
CA GLU A 573 -14.39 -48.41 4.10
C GLU A 573 -14.27 -46.89 4.20
N ARG A 574 -13.84 -46.25 3.10
CA ARG A 574 -13.81 -44.79 2.98
C ARG A 574 -15.05 -44.27 2.27
N VAL A 575 -15.60 -43.21 2.83
CA VAL A 575 -16.82 -42.56 2.33
C VAL A 575 -16.52 -41.10 2.03
N LEU A 576 -17.10 -40.59 0.95
CA LEU A 576 -16.99 -39.22 0.48
C LEU A 576 -18.27 -38.47 0.81
N TRP A 577 -18.16 -37.42 1.60
CA TRP A 577 -19.22 -36.42 1.75
C TRP A 577 -18.97 -35.28 0.78
N ARG A 578 -20.00 -34.89 0.02
CA ARG A 578 -19.92 -33.82 -0.98
C ARG A 578 -20.96 -32.75 -0.65
N ALA A 579 -20.52 -31.50 -0.53
CA ALA A 579 -21.39 -30.35 -0.31
C ALA A 579 -21.66 -29.61 -1.63
N GLN A 580 -22.94 -29.53 -2.01
CA GLN A 580 -23.40 -28.90 -3.24
C GLN A 580 -24.28 -27.70 -2.90
N TYR A 581 -23.91 -26.53 -3.44
CA TYR A 581 -24.75 -25.34 -3.41
C TYR A 581 -25.23 -25.02 -4.82
N ARG A 582 -26.53 -24.76 -4.95
CA ARG A 582 -27.12 -24.14 -6.13
C ARG A 582 -27.62 -22.76 -5.75
N ASP A 583 -27.29 -21.76 -6.54
CA ASP A 583 -27.76 -20.39 -6.34
C ASP A 583 -29.26 -20.24 -6.60
N GLU A 584 -29.76 -19.02 -6.47
CA GLU A 584 -31.15 -18.64 -6.74
C GLU A 584 -31.63 -18.95 -8.18
N THR A 585 -30.71 -19.13 -9.14
CA THR A 585 -31.04 -19.52 -10.53
C THR A 585 -31.00 -21.03 -10.75
N GLY A 586 -30.66 -21.80 -9.70
CA GLY A 586 -30.46 -23.24 -9.78
C GLY A 586 -29.10 -23.65 -10.35
N GLN A 587 -28.24 -22.69 -10.70
CA GLN A 587 -26.88 -22.96 -11.17
C GLN A 587 -26.00 -23.42 -10.01
N ARG A 588 -25.14 -24.40 -10.28
CA ARG A 588 -24.16 -24.86 -9.30
C ARG A 588 -23.09 -23.79 -9.13
N VAL A 589 -22.77 -23.47 -7.87
CA VAL A 589 -21.68 -22.56 -7.53
C VAL A 589 -20.62 -23.35 -6.80
N ASN A 590 -19.35 -23.13 -7.17
CA ASN A 590 -18.24 -23.72 -6.46
C ASN A 590 -18.30 -23.29 -4.99
N THR A 591 -18.30 -24.25 -4.07
CA THR A 591 -18.32 -23.99 -2.63
C THR A 591 -16.95 -24.12 -2.00
N PHE A 592 -15.93 -24.58 -2.74
CA PHE A 592 -14.57 -24.78 -2.25
C PHE A 592 -13.75 -23.48 -2.34
N PRO A 593 -12.93 -23.15 -1.33
CA PRO A 593 -12.76 -23.79 -0.02
C PRO A 593 -13.69 -23.21 1.06
N GLY A 594 -14.81 -22.60 0.67
CA GLY A 594 -15.72 -21.90 1.58
C GLY A 594 -16.69 -22.75 2.39
N THR A 595 -16.78 -24.06 2.11
CA THR A 595 -17.52 -24.99 2.98
C THR A 595 -16.66 -25.41 4.17
N LEU A 596 -17.23 -25.30 5.36
CA LEU A 596 -16.66 -25.76 6.62
C LEU A 596 -17.35 -27.06 7.04
N TRP A 597 -16.57 -28.04 7.52
CA TRP A 597 -17.09 -29.34 7.93
C TRP A 597 -16.84 -29.62 9.42
N GLU A 598 -17.82 -30.24 10.10
CA GLU A 598 -17.73 -30.74 11.49
C GLU A 598 -18.26 -32.18 11.54
N PHE A 599 -17.65 -33.04 12.38
CA PHE A 599 -18.02 -34.45 12.53
C PHE A 599 -18.10 -34.86 13.98
N SER A 600 -19.04 -35.75 14.29
CA SER A 600 -19.12 -36.40 15.59
C SER A 600 -19.60 -37.84 15.44
N ALA A 601 -18.92 -38.76 16.12
CA ALA A 601 -19.52 -40.03 16.53
C ALA A 601 -20.41 -39.73 17.73
N ALA A 602 -21.65 -40.25 17.74
CA ALA A 602 -22.72 -39.78 18.62
C ALA A 602 -22.41 -39.76 20.14
N ASP A 603 -21.32 -40.39 20.58
CA ASP A 603 -20.84 -40.40 21.98
C ASP A 603 -19.96 -39.21 22.41
N THR A 604 -19.47 -38.34 21.52
CA THR A 604 -18.51 -37.27 21.90
C THR A 604 -19.11 -35.88 22.05
N LEU A 605 -20.16 -35.54 21.30
CA LEU A 605 -20.87 -34.26 21.37
C LEU A 605 -22.35 -34.46 20.99
N SER A 606 -23.28 -34.05 21.84
CA SER A 606 -24.71 -34.04 21.47
C SER A 606 -24.98 -33.04 20.32
N LEU A 607 -26.07 -33.27 19.56
CA LEU A 607 -26.50 -32.38 18.48
C LEU A 607 -26.70 -30.92 18.94
N GLU A 608 -27.09 -30.72 20.20
CA GLU A 608 -27.18 -29.41 20.89
C GLU A 608 -25.79 -28.78 21.15
N GLN A 609 -24.79 -29.58 21.52
CA GLN A 609 -23.42 -29.12 21.77
C GLN A 609 -22.68 -28.80 20.47
N MET A 610 -22.89 -29.56 19.40
CA MET A 610 -22.37 -29.23 18.05
C MET A 610 -22.94 -27.91 17.52
N LYS A 611 -24.21 -27.60 17.79
CA LYS A 611 -24.80 -26.30 17.41
C LYS A 611 -24.12 -25.11 18.08
N ARG A 612 -23.49 -25.29 19.24
CA ARG A 612 -22.87 -24.25 20.07
C ARG A 612 -21.33 -24.21 19.99
N SER A 613 -20.68 -25.28 19.55
CA SER A 613 -19.22 -25.35 19.43
C SER A 613 -18.71 -24.59 18.21
N ALA A 614 -17.72 -23.71 18.41
CA ALA A 614 -16.86 -23.20 17.33
C ALA A 614 -15.66 -24.14 17.06
N ALA A 615 -15.75 -25.40 17.50
CA ALA A 615 -14.63 -26.32 17.61
C ALA A 615 -14.44 -27.13 16.33
N PHE A 616 -13.24 -26.97 15.75
CA PHE A 616 -12.78 -27.65 14.55
C PHE A 616 -12.39 -29.10 14.86
N SER A 617 -13.15 -30.10 14.41
CA SER A 617 -12.70 -31.49 14.42
C SER A 617 -12.18 -31.89 13.04
N ARG A 618 -10.87 -32.00 12.87
CA ARG A 618 -10.26 -32.62 11.68
C ARG A 618 -10.40 -34.14 11.77
N PHE A 619 -11.36 -34.73 11.06
CA PHE A 619 -11.35 -36.16 10.76
C PHE A 619 -10.89 -36.37 9.32
N GLY A 620 -9.79 -37.10 9.13
CA GLY A 620 -9.32 -37.56 7.81
C GLY A 620 -8.53 -36.52 7.02
N ARG A 621 -7.47 -36.97 6.32
CA ARG A 621 -6.42 -36.13 5.73
C ARG A 621 -6.43 -36.12 4.19
N GLU A 622 -7.59 -36.28 3.56
CA GLU A 622 -7.74 -36.18 2.09
C GLU A 622 -9.03 -35.43 1.73
N GLU A 623 -8.93 -34.11 1.63
CA GLU A 623 -9.87 -33.27 0.88
C GLU A 623 -9.50 -33.37 -0.62
N SER A 624 -10.44 -33.72 -1.49
CA SER A 624 -10.20 -33.67 -2.94
C SER A 624 -10.56 -32.28 -3.49
N ARG A 625 -9.69 -31.75 -4.35
CA ARG A 625 -9.87 -30.44 -5.00
C ARG A 625 -10.90 -30.57 -6.12
N GLU A 626 -12.18 -30.50 -5.79
CA GLU A 626 -13.28 -30.63 -6.76
C GLU A 626 -14.16 -29.39 -6.80
N TYR A 627 -14.98 -29.28 -7.87
CA TYR A 627 -15.95 -28.18 -8.09
C TYR A 627 -17.00 -28.08 -6.98
N ASP A 628 -17.12 -29.12 -6.16
CA ASP A 628 -17.88 -29.17 -4.92
C ASP A 628 -16.90 -29.42 -3.78
N SER A 629 -17.16 -28.88 -2.58
CA SER A 629 -16.33 -29.20 -1.42
C SER A 629 -16.53 -30.68 -1.03
N VAL A 630 -15.50 -31.50 -1.18
CA VAL A 630 -15.52 -32.95 -0.88
C VAL A 630 -14.61 -33.26 0.30
N LEU A 631 -15.12 -34.07 1.23
CA LEU A 631 -14.34 -34.61 2.33
C LEU A 631 -14.36 -36.14 2.30
N SER A 632 -13.17 -36.76 2.38
CA SER A 632 -13.03 -38.21 2.52
C SER A 632 -12.77 -38.60 3.97
N VAL A 633 -13.63 -39.45 4.52
CA VAL A 633 -13.51 -39.97 5.90
C VAL A 633 -13.40 -41.49 5.86
N ALA A 634 -12.43 -42.03 6.61
CA ALA A 634 -12.33 -43.47 6.84
C ALA A 634 -13.21 -43.87 8.04
N LEU A 635 -14.09 -44.85 7.83
CA LEU A 635 -14.97 -45.33 8.90
C LEU A 635 -14.17 -46.20 9.90
N PRO A 636 -14.16 -45.89 11.20
CA PRO A 636 -13.44 -46.69 12.20
C PRO A 636 -13.94 -48.15 12.25
N ALA A 637 -13.01 -49.09 12.45
CA ALA A 637 -13.34 -50.51 12.62
C ALA A 637 -14.19 -50.71 13.90
N GLY A 638 -15.30 -51.45 13.80
CA GLY A 638 -16.14 -51.81 14.95
C GLY A 638 -17.14 -50.75 15.44
N MET A 639 -17.32 -49.65 14.70
CA MET A 639 -18.29 -48.60 15.06
C MET A 639 -19.74 -49.06 14.83
N THR A 640 -20.54 -49.08 15.89
CA THR A 640 -21.98 -49.40 15.85
C THR A 640 -22.89 -48.17 15.85
N GLN A 641 -22.32 -46.99 16.08
CA GLN A 641 -23.04 -45.72 16.14
C GLN A 641 -23.04 -44.96 14.81
N PRO A 642 -24.06 -44.13 14.54
CA PRO A 642 -24.09 -43.31 13.34
C PRO A 642 -23.01 -42.23 13.36
N VAL A 643 -22.35 -42.04 12.22
CA VAL A 643 -21.46 -40.89 11.99
C VAL A 643 -22.32 -39.72 11.54
N ILE A 644 -22.25 -38.60 12.25
CA ILE A 644 -22.94 -37.37 11.89
C ILE A 644 -21.94 -36.40 11.25
N ALA A 645 -22.29 -35.92 10.06
CA ALA A 645 -21.58 -34.89 9.32
C ALA A 645 -22.41 -33.62 9.27
N ARG A 646 -21.77 -32.48 9.55
CA ARG A 646 -22.32 -31.14 9.38
C ARG A 646 -21.47 -30.37 8.39
N ALA A 647 -22.09 -29.78 7.39
CA ALA A 647 -21.45 -28.79 6.53
C ALA A 647 -22.08 -27.41 6.78
N VAL A 648 -21.23 -26.39 6.89
CA VAL A 648 -21.62 -24.98 6.97
C VAL A 648 -21.03 -24.25 5.78
N PHE A 649 -21.86 -23.57 5.02
CA PHE A 649 -21.48 -22.82 3.84
C PHE A 649 -21.97 -21.38 3.95
N PHE A 650 -21.15 -20.41 3.53
CA PHE A 650 -21.56 -19.02 3.39
C PHE A 650 -21.60 -18.67 1.92
N ASP A 651 -22.70 -18.11 1.41
CA ASP A 651 -22.76 -17.68 0.02
C ASP A 651 -22.05 -16.34 -0.23
N THR A 652 -22.09 -15.88 -1.48
CA THR A 652 -21.53 -14.60 -1.93
C THR A 652 -22.20 -13.37 -1.29
N TYR A 653 -23.23 -13.53 -0.46
CA TYR A 653 -23.87 -12.47 0.31
C TYR A 653 -23.66 -12.62 1.83
N SER A 654 -22.77 -13.51 2.26
CA SER A 654 -22.52 -13.89 3.65
C SER A 654 -23.75 -14.51 4.35
N ARG A 655 -24.66 -15.13 3.60
CA ARG A 655 -25.78 -15.91 4.19
C ARG A 655 -25.27 -17.30 4.56
N ARG A 656 -25.56 -17.73 5.78
CA ARG A 656 -25.18 -19.04 6.32
C ARG A 656 -26.18 -20.11 5.89
N TYR A 657 -25.67 -21.20 5.36
CA TYR A 657 -26.38 -22.43 5.04
C TYR A 657 -25.78 -23.56 5.85
N GLU A 658 -26.62 -24.49 6.28
CA GLU A 658 -26.18 -25.67 7.00
C GLU A 658 -26.89 -26.90 6.45
N ALA A 659 -26.14 -27.99 6.35
CA ALA A 659 -26.67 -29.29 5.96
C ALA A 659 -26.11 -30.37 6.88
N TRP A 660 -26.94 -31.37 7.17
CA TRP A 660 -26.63 -32.46 8.08
C TRP A 660 -26.88 -33.80 7.39
N SER A 661 -26.05 -34.80 7.70
CA SER A 661 -26.16 -36.14 7.16
C SER A 661 -25.67 -37.12 8.21
N SER A 662 -26.42 -38.20 8.39
CA SER A 662 -26.08 -39.28 9.30
C SER A 662 -25.90 -40.58 8.52
N LEU A 663 -24.81 -41.29 8.79
CA LEU A 663 -24.51 -42.58 8.17
C LEU A 663 -24.46 -43.66 9.25
N SER A 664 -25.38 -44.62 9.19
CA SER A 664 -25.40 -45.78 10.09
C SER A 664 -24.73 -46.98 9.44
N ILE A 665 -23.81 -47.64 10.15
CA ILE A 665 -23.18 -48.89 9.72
C ILE A 665 -24.00 -50.05 10.31
N PRO A 666 -24.58 -50.95 9.50
CA PRO A 666 -25.30 -52.10 10.05
C PRO A 666 -24.33 -53.00 10.81
N SER A 667 -24.68 -53.32 12.06
CA SER A 667 -23.92 -54.29 12.88
C SER A 667 -23.78 -55.60 12.11
N PRO A 668 -22.60 -56.27 12.12
CA PRO A 668 -22.48 -57.59 11.52
C PRO A 668 -23.54 -58.49 12.15
N SER A 669 -24.53 -58.90 11.34
CA SER A 669 -25.60 -59.76 11.80
C SER A 669 -24.96 -61.03 12.33
N THR A 670 -25.17 -61.35 13.61
CA THR A 670 -24.85 -62.65 14.17
C THR A 670 -25.50 -63.69 13.25
N PRO A 671 -24.75 -64.68 12.71
CA PRO A 671 -25.35 -65.65 11.81
C PRO A 671 -26.49 -66.34 12.56
N LYS A 672 -27.71 -66.28 12.00
CA LYS A 672 -28.86 -67.02 12.52
C LYS A 672 -28.42 -68.48 12.69
N ARG A 673 -28.30 -68.94 13.94
CA ARG A 673 -28.11 -70.35 14.28
C ARG A 673 -29.20 -71.12 13.53
N ARG A 674 -28.80 -71.93 12.53
CA ARG A 674 -29.71 -72.90 11.92
C ARG A 674 -30.31 -73.73 13.05
N ALA A 675 -31.64 -73.75 13.16
CA ALA A 675 -32.33 -74.67 14.05
C ALA A 675 -31.88 -76.11 13.71
N PRO A 676 -31.58 -76.95 14.71
CA PRO A 676 -31.29 -78.35 14.44
C PRO A 676 -32.55 -78.99 13.86
N LYS A 677 -32.41 -79.68 12.73
CA LYS A 677 -33.46 -80.57 12.22
C LYS A 677 -33.78 -81.58 13.31
N GLN A 678 -35.03 -81.57 13.80
CA GLN A 678 -35.56 -82.69 14.57
C GLN A 678 -35.75 -83.89 13.63
N LYS A 679 -35.50 -85.07 14.21
CA LYS A 679 -35.29 -86.40 13.60
C LYS A 679 -36.32 -86.81 12.56
#